data_AF-A0A2S5WLQ2-F1
#
_entry.id   AF-A0A2S5WLQ2-F1
#
_cell.length_a   1.000
_cell.length_b   1.000
_cell.length_c   1.000
_cell.angle_alpha   90.00
_cell.angle_beta   90.00
_cell.angle_gamma   90.00
#
_symmetry.space_group_name_H-M   'P 1'
#
loop_
_entity.id
_entity.type
_entity.pdbx_description
1 polymer ?
#
loop_
_entity_poly.entity_id
_entity_poly.type
_entity_poly.pdbx_seq_one_letter_code
_entity_poly.pdbx_strand_id
1 'polypeptide(L)'
;MKKALSLLAALLLSASALTFLGTTPAQAASFGVVNQDVMSPANYVAKGSYATTTPQGAPVSSLSAQTAAMVDTLPDRYLNDFWKGRLKTSTNRENFTIPIYTVDSSRADANWVTVKMQSYALYPDIHPVMEGKATASATGGTYGFQITPFQSNAKNYGKVVIPAHAEPGGPLPGGDKSMTVVDIATGIVRGYYVADKQADGSWLMGGGYLTTLNSPKSTNWFDQNEWLKTERGTSSVGGVMNEFLMAGAEEIAAGSINHITSWTFPSTRSGAAMWPAYQTDGKLSEVHAPKMGQRFWIPNDAATNAKIAALGLSSFEKVVVKNLQEYGGIVTDQNYWTMALNLQHPVTFTAQGKPNPYLPGGIVHNKHGNVDLINKIPWTLTKWGEITSSTKLPQFGAPTSTPKPTATPTATATPTPTVQRGVAERIGSADTYANAVTASGKFNTVGGKLVIASGDGGVDALLAAPVAAKIGGSMLLTKPSALPTNVSAELTRLKPSAIFVIGQISEAQKTALGKLTPRLEVVAAADKSETALAVAKRFFPNDPAVYIANSGMATDIANAAGRAALAKAPLLLTGPTQTSANFKAYFATGKVTSARVIGTGTSISAAVFNEVKAKVAATTRVNSSEAFSVNAALLKDFDAGSVRPKGFAIANSGSAADIAVALLVTARTGNPLVLAQQSCVPAGASEVTAKYPGANYSIVGTTTDLVSDIHTKRCT
;
A
#
# COMPACT_ATOMS: atom_id res chain seq x y z
N MET A 1 57.02 -27.56 -10.59
CA MET A 1 56.85 -26.65 -9.44
C MET A 1 56.98 -25.22 -9.91
N LYS A 2 55.86 -24.49 -9.97
CA LYS A 2 55.69 -23.03 -9.93
C LYS A 2 54.19 -22.76 -10.15
N LYS A 3 53.43 -23.09 -9.11
CA LYS A 3 52.00 -22.78 -8.91
C LYS A 3 51.84 -22.56 -7.41
N ALA A 4 52.04 -21.33 -6.96
CA ALA A 4 51.60 -20.79 -5.68
C ALA A 4 51.96 -19.29 -5.66
N LEU A 5 51.03 -18.47 -5.17
CA LEU A 5 51.08 -17.01 -5.02
C LEU A 5 50.85 -16.19 -6.30
N SER A 6 49.58 -15.84 -6.55
CA SER A 6 49.13 -14.45 -6.82
C SER A 6 47.70 -14.42 -7.38
N LEU A 7 46.72 -14.85 -6.59
CA LEU A 7 45.30 -14.65 -6.92
C LEU A 7 44.48 -14.65 -5.63
N LEU A 8 44.68 -13.64 -4.78
CA LEU A 8 43.73 -13.25 -3.72
C LEU A 8 44.12 -11.88 -3.13
N ALA A 9 43.98 -10.82 -3.93
CA ALA A 9 44.04 -9.43 -3.47
C ALA A 9 43.18 -8.56 -4.39
N ALA A 10 41.91 -8.96 -4.55
CA ALA A 10 40.87 -8.15 -5.15
C ALA A 10 40.06 -7.52 -4.01
N LEU A 11 40.62 -6.48 -3.40
CA LEU A 11 39.95 -5.66 -2.40
C LEU A 11 40.76 -4.38 -2.27
N LEU A 12 40.53 -3.42 -3.16
CA LEU A 12 40.76 -1.98 -2.96
C LEU A 12 40.48 -1.20 -4.25
N LEU A 13 39.72 -0.12 -4.11
CA LEU A 13 39.59 1.02 -5.03
C LEU A 13 38.76 0.82 -6.31
N SER A 14 37.44 0.88 -6.14
CA SER A 14 36.58 1.61 -7.09
C SER A 14 35.41 2.26 -6.35
N ALA A 15 35.55 3.54 -6.00
CA ALA A 15 34.40 4.45 -5.80
C ALA A 15 34.89 5.89 -5.59
N SER A 16 35.30 6.54 -6.68
CA SER A 16 35.26 8.01 -6.80
C SER A 16 34.51 8.33 -8.09
N ALA A 17 33.18 8.46 -8.00
CA ALA A 17 32.36 9.29 -8.90
C ALA A 17 30.88 9.23 -8.48
N LEU A 18 30.33 10.42 -8.20
CA LEU A 18 28.97 10.84 -8.50
C LEU A 18 27.79 9.92 -8.09
N THR A 19 27.15 10.35 -7.00
CA THR A 19 25.71 10.67 -6.98
C THR A 19 24.91 10.28 -8.23
N PHE A 20 24.04 9.28 -8.15
CA PHE A 20 22.65 9.31 -8.67
C PHE A 20 21.84 8.13 -8.10
N LEU A 21 20.53 8.32 -7.98
CA LEU A 21 19.56 7.55 -7.21
C LEU A 21 19.33 6.11 -7.68
N GLY A 22 18.90 5.24 -6.76
CA GLY A 22 18.29 3.94 -7.07
C GLY A 22 17.16 3.61 -6.09
N THR A 23 15.92 3.87 -6.49
CA THR A 23 14.66 3.47 -5.84
C THR A 23 14.21 2.09 -6.33
N THR A 24 13.52 1.28 -5.51
CA THR A 24 12.43 0.31 -5.88
C THR A 24 12.03 -0.64 -4.72
N PRO A 25 10.82 -1.24 -4.71
CA PRO A 25 9.52 -0.74 -5.15
C PRO A 25 8.36 -1.02 -4.15
N ALA A 26 7.18 -0.45 -4.46
CA ALA A 26 5.96 -0.45 -3.68
C ALA A 26 5.19 -1.79 -3.64
N GLN A 27 4.17 -1.86 -2.78
CA GLN A 27 3.36 -3.03 -2.45
C GLN A 27 2.18 -3.17 -3.42
N ALA A 28 2.06 -4.31 -4.10
CA ALA A 28 1.07 -4.54 -5.15
C ALA A 28 -0.38 -4.61 -4.62
N ALA A 29 -1.28 -3.80 -5.22
CA ALA A 29 -2.72 -3.83 -5.03
C ALA A 29 -3.37 -5.16 -5.53
N SER A 30 -4.59 -5.49 -5.08
CA SER A 30 -5.40 -6.58 -5.64
C SER A 30 -5.92 -6.20 -7.02
N PHE A 31 -5.06 -6.22 -8.02
CA PHE A 31 -5.40 -5.84 -9.39
C PHE A 31 -5.71 -7.08 -10.24
N GLY A 32 -6.67 -6.99 -11.17
CA GLY A 32 -6.87 -8.04 -12.19
C GLY A 32 -8.23 -8.74 -12.18
N VAL A 33 -9.32 -7.98 -11.96
CA VAL A 33 -10.69 -8.47 -12.16
C VAL A 33 -11.38 -7.60 -13.23
N VAL A 34 -12.16 -8.22 -14.12
CA VAL A 34 -12.98 -7.51 -15.11
C VAL A 34 -14.02 -6.64 -14.38
N ASN A 35 -14.24 -5.41 -14.87
CA ASN A 35 -15.12 -4.39 -14.26
C ASN A 35 -14.69 -3.92 -12.84
N GLN A 36 -13.44 -4.17 -12.44
CA GLN A 36 -12.87 -3.60 -11.23
C GLN A 36 -12.79 -2.07 -11.32
N ASP A 37 -13.20 -1.39 -10.24
CA ASP A 37 -12.97 0.05 -10.09
C ASP A 37 -11.51 0.31 -9.71
N VAL A 38 -10.74 0.76 -10.69
CA VAL A 38 -9.31 1.08 -10.59
C VAL A 38 -9.00 2.43 -9.94
N MET A 39 -10.04 3.20 -9.58
CA MET A 39 -9.95 4.47 -8.85
C MET A 39 -10.38 4.32 -7.38
N SER A 40 -10.92 3.16 -6.99
CA SER A 40 -11.27 2.89 -5.60
C SER A 40 -10.02 2.93 -4.68
N PRO A 41 -10.14 3.37 -3.41
CA PRO A 41 -9.00 3.42 -2.48
C PRO A 41 -8.24 2.09 -2.36
N ALA A 42 -8.95 0.96 -2.46
CA ALA A 42 -8.38 -0.37 -2.37
C ALA A 42 -7.60 -0.80 -3.63
N ASN A 43 -7.95 -0.26 -4.79
CA ASN A 43 -7.43 -0.69 -6.09
C ASN A 43 -6.85 0.47 -6.92
N TYR A 44 -6.55 1.61 -6.28
CA TYR A 44 -6.07 2.80 -6.97
C TYR A 44 -4.83 2.47 -7.78
N VAL A 45 -4.99 2.51 -9.10
CA VAL A 45 -4.03 1.92 -10.02
C VAL A 45 -2.74 2.70 -10.11
N ALA A 46 -2.77 4.02 -9.89
CA ALA A 46 -1.58 4.86 -9.90
C ALA A 46 -0.93 5.01 -8.51
N LYS A 47 -1.24 4.13 -7.55
CA LYS A 47 -0.60 4.12 -6.23
C LYS A 47 0.90 3.85 -6.34
N GLY A 48 1.71 4.56 -5.55
CA GLY A 48 3.17 4.40 -5.52
C GLY A 48 3.89 5.11 -6.67
N SER A 49 3.17 5.96 -7.41
CA SER A 49 3.67 6.64 -8.61
C SER A 49 3.77 8.16 -8.38
N TYR A 50 4.06 8.95 -9.42
CA TYR A 50 3.99 10.42 -9.33
C TYR A 50 2.64 10.90 -8.78
N ALA A 51 1.55 10.20 -9.10
CA ALA A 51 0.21 10.50 -8.63
C ALA A 51 0.09 10.55 -7.09
N THR A 52 0.93 9.82 -6.35
CA THR A 52 0.89 9.78 -4.88
C THR A 52 2.00 10.59 -4.20
N THR A 53 2.58 11.56 -4.92
CA THR A 53 3.60 12.47 -4.38
C THR A 53 2.99 13.72 -3.77
N THR A 54 3.61 14.22 -2.71
CA THR A 54 3.25 15.53 -2.14
C THR A 54 4.01 16.66 -2.86
N PRO A 55 3.34 17.79 -3.17
CA PRO A 55 4.00 18.95 -3.76
C PRO A 55 4.57 19.92 -2.70
N GLN A 56 4.35 19.64 -1.41
CA GLN A 56 4.82 20.53 -0.34
C GLN A 56 6.35 20.58 -0.32
N GLY A 57 6.90 21.80 -0.41
CA GLY A 57 8.34 22.04 -0.52
C GLY A 57 8.92 21.91 -1.94
N ALA A 58 8.09 21.64 -2.96
CA ALA A 58 8.53 21.67 -4.35
C ALA A 58 8.92 23.10 -4.80
N PRO A 59 9.79 23.26 -5.81
CA PRO A 59 10.11 24.56 -6.37
C PRO A 59 8.86 25.30 -6.81
N VAL A 60 8.67 26.51 -6.27
CA VAL A 60 7.57 27.38 -6.62
C VAL A 60 8.02 28.32 -7.72
N SER A 61 7.20 28.47 -8.77
CA SER A 61 7.45 29.42 -9.84
C SER A 61 7.62 30.83 -9.28
N SER A 62 8.57 31.61 -9.81
CA SER A 62 8.67 33.04 -9.50
C SER A 62 7.41 33.81 -9.90
N LEU A 63 6.62 33.26 -10.82
CA LEU A 63 5.34 33.82 -11.29
C LEU A 63 4.13 33.32 -10.50
N SER A 64 4.33 32.44 -9.50
CA SER A 64 3.26 31.73 -8.79
C SER A 64 2.16 32.64 -8.24
N ALA A 65 2.51 33.79 -7.67
CA ALA A 65 1.51 34.75 -7.17
C ALA A 65 0.70 35.41 -8.30
N GLN A 66 1.33 35.70 -9.44
CA GLN A 66 0.65 36.26 -10.62
C GLN A 66 -0.26 35.20 -11.26
N THR A 67 0.21 33.95 -11.34
CA THR A 67 -0.60 32.82 -11.82
C THR A 67 -1.82 32.60 -10.92
N ALA A 68 -1.65 32.58 -9.59
CA ALA A 68 -2.75 32.41 -8.64
C ALA A 68 -3.80 33.54 -8.76
N ALA A 69 -3.37 34.78 -8.91
CA ALA A 69 -4.26 35.92 -9.12
C ALA A 69 -4.99 35.85 -10.46
N MET A 70 -4.28 35.50 -11.54
CA MET A 70 -4.88 35.33 -12.86
C MET A 70 -5.93 34.21 -12.84
N VAL A 71 -5.60 33.05 -12.29
CA VAL A 71 -6.49 31.88 -12.23
C VAL A 71 -7.79 32.18 -11.51
N ASP A 72 -7.76 32.92 -10.39
CA ASP A 72 -8.99 33.28 -9.66
C ASP A 72 -10.00 34.10 -10.50
N THR A 73 -9.52 34.79 -11.53
CA THR A 73 -10.31 35.63 -12.44
C THR A 73 -10.45 35.05 -13.86
N LEU A 74 -9.78 33.94 -14.15
CA LEU A 74 -9.67 33.39 -15.49
C LEU A 74 -11.03 33.02 -16.13
N PRO A 75 -12.00 32.42 -15.40
CA PRO A 75 -13.30 32.08 -15.95
C PRO A 75 -14.05 33.29 -16.53
N ASP A 76 -13.92 34.47 -15.91
CA ASP A 76 -14.67 35.67 -16.32
C ASP A 76 -14.30 36.15 -17.74
N ARG A 77 -13.19 35.69 -18.29
CA ARG A 77 -12.78 35.97 -19.68
C ARG A 77 -13.60 35.20 -20.72
N TYR A 78 -14.18 34.07 -20.33
CA TYR A 78 -14.86 33.12 -21.23
C TYR A 78 -16.36 33.03 -20.94
N LEU A 79 -16.75 33.30 -19.69
CA LEU A 79 -18.14 33.30 -19.27
C LEU A 79 -18.88 34.54 -19.77
N ASN A 80 -20.16 34.36 -20.09
CA ASN A 80 -21.06 35.48 -20.36
C ASN A 80 -21.36 36.28 -19.08
N ASP A 81 -21.92 37.49 -19.21
CA ASP A 81 -22.14 38.40 -18.09
C ASP A 81 -23.03 37.83 -16.97
N PHE A 82 -23.90 36.88 -17.29
CA PHE A 82 -24.72 36.22 -16.27
C PHE A 82 -23.87 35.36 -15.31
N TRP A 83 -22.84 34.70 -15.83
CA TRP A 83 -22.00 33.77 -15.06
C TRP A 83 -20.76 34.40 -14.46
N LYS A 84 -20.28 35.54 -14.98
CA LYS A 84 -19.12 36.27 -14.46
C LYS A 84 -19.26 36.56 -12.96
N GLY A 85 -18.21 36.24 -12.19
CA GLY A 85 -18.18 36.36 -10.74
C GLY A 85 -19.08 35.38 -9.97
N ARG A 86 -19.95 34.61 -10.64
CA ARG A 86 -20.85 33.60 -10.03
C ARG A 86 -20.35 32.18 -10.20
N LEU A 87 -19.69 31.88 -11.31
CA LEU A 87 -19.07 30.58 -11.58
C LEU A 87 -17.56 30.75 -11.67
N LYS A 88 -16.87 30.27 -10.64
CA LYS A 88 -15.41 30.24 -10.59
C LYS A 88 -14.85 28.83 -10.73
N THR A 89 -15.51 27.85 -10.14
CA THR A 89 -15.00 26.48 -10.12
C THR A 89 -16.13 25.47 -10.05
N SER A 90 -16.09 24.49 -10.94
CA SER A 90 -17.05 23.39 -11.00
C SER A 90 -16.38 22.03 -10.82
N THR A 91 -17.18 20.99 -10.92
CA THR A 91 -16.70 19.63 -11.19
C THR A 91 -17.12 19.18 -12.58
N ASN A 92 -16.28 18.37 -13.22
CA ASN A 92 -16.69 17.53 -14.33
C ASN A 92 -17.02 16.15 -13.77
N ARG A 93 -18.22 15.64 -14.01
CA ARG A 93 -18.62 14.29 -13.54
C ARG A 93 -19.11 13.34 -14.61
N GLU A 94 -19.50 13.86 -15.78
CA GLU A 94 -20.06 13.08 -16.89
C GLU A 94 -19.46 13.53 -18.22
N ASN A 95 -19.83 14.73 -18.71
CA ASN A 95 -19.54 15.14 -20.10
C ASN A 95 -18.06 15.33 -20.46
N PHE A 96 -17.19 15.62 -19.49
CA PHE A 96 -15.75 15.86 -19.68
C PHE A 96 -14.89 14.93 -18.83
N THR A 97 -15.44 13.77 -18.45
CA THR A 97 -14.75 12.75 -17.65
C THR A 97 -14.58 11.49 -18.46
N ILE A 98 -13.51 10.74 -18.18
CA ILE A 98 -13.10 9.60 -19.00
C ILE A 98 -13.52 8.31 -18.30
N PRO A 99 -14.52 7.56 -18.80
CA PRO A 99 -14.86 6.26 -18.25
C PRO A 99 -13.73 5.25 -18.44
N ILE A 100 -13.50 4.43 -17.43
CA ILE A 100 -12.43 3.42 -17.41
C ILE A 100 -13.06 2.03 -17.35
N TYR A 101 -12.67 1.19 -18.30
CA TYR A 101 -13.14 -0.19 -18.43
C TYR A 101 -12.00 -1.18 -18.24
N THR A 102 -12.09 -2.05 -17.25
CA THR A 102 -11.16 -3.17 -17.04
C THR A 102 -11.67 -4.42 -17.74
N VAL A 103 -10.89 -4.96 -18.68
CA VAL A 103 -11.23 -6.12 -19.53
C VAL A 103 -10.18 -7.21 -19.41
N ASP A 104 -10.51 -8.47 -19.71
CA ASP A 104 -9.54 -9.58 -19.77
C ASP A 104 -9.58 -10.21 -21.17
N SER A 105 -8.58 -9.90 -21.99
CA SER A 105 -8.49 -10.43 -23.36
C SER A 105 -8.12 -11.92 -23.45
N SER A 106 -7.70 -12.55 -22.35
CA SER A 106 -7.42 -13.99 -22.30
C SER A 106 -8.69 -14.85 -22.16
N ARG A 107 -9.84 -14.23 -21.86
CA ARG A 107 -11.10 -14.94 -21.70
C ARG A 107 -11.66 -15.40 -23.04
N ALA A 108 -12.12 -16.65 -23.10
CA ALA A 108 -12.77 -17.21 -24.29
C ALA A 108 -14.07 -16.47 -24.66
N ASP A 109 -14.74 -15.86 -23.68
CA ASP A 109 -15.97 -15.08 -23.84
C ASP A 109 -15.72 -13.56 -23.90
N ALA A 110 -14.47 -13.12 -24.12
CA ALA A 110 -14.16 -11.70 -24.28
C ALA A 110 -14.88 -11.10 -25.49
N ASN A 111 -15.50 -9.93 -25.31
CA ASN A 111 -16.20 -9.23 -26.39
C ASN A 111 -15.22 -8.49 -27.30
N TRP A 112 -14.66 -9.21 -28.26
CA TRP A 112 -13.77 -8.66 -29.28
C TRP A 112 -14.56 -7.88 -30.33
N VAL A 113 -14.26 -6.59 -30.45
CA VAL A 113 -14.86 -5.70 -31.46
C VAL A 113 -13.82 -5.21 -32.44
N THR A 114 -14.25 -4.99 -33.67
CA THR A 114 -13.41 -4.35 -34.70
C THR A 114 -13.32 -2.86 -34.42
N VAL A 115 -12.11 -2.33 -34.38
CA VAL A 115 -11.81 -0.90 -34.23
C VAL A 115 -11.16 -0.40 -35.51
N LYS A 116 -11.73 0.64 -36.09
CA LYS A 116 -11.18 1.43 -37.18
C LYS A 116 -10.55 2.68 -36.59
N MET A 117 -9.24 2.83 -36.74
CA MET A 117 -8.56 4.06 -36.34
C MET A 117 -8.83 5.17 -37.36
N GLN A 118 -9.19 6.35 -36.87
CA GLN A 118 -9.30 7.54 -37.70
C GLN A 118 -7.93 7.86 -38.31
N SER A 119 -7.88 8.02 -39.64
CA SER A 119 -6.65 8.34 -40.41
C SER A 119 -6.12 9.75 -40.18
N TYR A 120 -6.84 10.57 -39.41
CA TYR A 120 -6.46 11.91 -39.01
C TYR A 120 -5.77 11.83 -37.65
N ALA A 121 -4.60 11.20 -37.59
CA ALA A 121 -3.71 11.43 -36.48
C ALA A 121 -3.23 12.89 -36.61
N LEU A 122 -3.84 13.81 -35.86
CA LEU A 122 -3.34 15.19 -35.69
C LEU A 122 -1.89 15.23 -35.18
N TYR A 123 -1.37 14.08 -34.75
CA TYR A 123 -0.06 13.90 -34.16
C TYR A 123 0.67 12.74 -34.86
N PRO A 124 1.75 13.01 -35.62
CA PRO A 124 2.48 12.00 -36.39
C PRO A 124 3.10 10.86 -35.56
N ASP A 125 3.14 11.02 -34.23
CA ASP A 125 3.77 10.08 -33.30
C ASP A 125 2.76 9.11 -32.64
N ILE A 126 1.47 9.19 -32.97
CA ILE A 126 0.45 8.26 -32.49
C ILE A 126 0.40 7.04 -33.42
N HIS A 127 1.08 5.97 -33.03
CA HIS A 127 1.11 4.72 -33.79
C HIS A 127 -0.24 3.98 -33.74
N PRO A 128 -0.87 3.65 -34.89
CA PRO A 128 -1.98 2.70 -34.92
C PRO A 128 -1.46 1.29 -34.58
N VAL A 129 -2.07 0.59 -33.61
CA VAL A 129 -1.66 -0.80 -33.27
C VAL A 129 -2.46 -1.83 -34.02
N MET A 130 -1.71 -2.66 -34.73
CA MET A 130 -2.07 -3.99 -35.24
C MET A 130 -1.52 -5.06 -34.28
N GLU A 131 -2.20 -6.19 -34.11
CA GLU A 131 -1.83 -7.30 -33.19
C GLU A 131 -0.45 -7.95 -33.47
N GLY A 132 0.16 -8.57 -32.44
CA GLY A 132 1.30 -9.50 -32.54
C GLY A 132 1.47 -10.39 -31.30
N LYS A 133 1.72 -11.70 -31.49
CA LYS A 133 2.05 -12.66 -30.41
C LYS A 133 3.45 -12.40 -29.85
N ALA A 134 3.61 -12.42 -28.53
CA ALA A 134 4.89 -12.29 -27.86
C ALA A 134 5.78 -13.54 -28.07
N THR A 135 7.00 -13.35 -28.59
CA THR A 135 8.10 -14.32 -28.46
C THR A 135 9.27 -13.66 -27.72
N ALA A 136 9.86 -14.41 -26.78
CA ALA A 136 10.99 -13.95 -25.97
C ALA A 136 12.28 -13.89 -26.82
N SER A 137 13.09 -12.85 -26.65
CA SER A 137 14.45 -12.80 -27.20
C SER A 137 15.48 -12.61 -26.09
N ALA A 138 16.58 -13.36 -26.20
CA ALA A 138 17.57 -13.63 -25.17
C ALA A 138 18.78 -12.67 -25.16
N THR A 139 18.78 -11.59 -25.95
CA THR A 139 19.96 -10.71 -26.07
C THR A 139 19.54 -9.28 -26.37
N GLY A 140 19.90 -8.35 -25.48
CA GLY A 140 19.44 -6.96 -25.45
C GLY A 140 19.56 -6.16 -26.75
N GLY A 141 18.48 -5.47 -27.09
CA GLY A 141 18.34 -4.50 -28.17
C GLY A 141 16.91 -3.94 -28.18
N THR A 142 16.74 -2.71 -28.68
CA THR A 142 15.51 -1.90 -28.78
C THR A 142 14.22 -2.74 -28.94
N TYR A 143 13.27 -2.58 -28.00
CA TYR A 143 12.00 -3.34 -27.97
C TYR A 143 11.02 -2.84 -29.04
N GLY A 144 11.24 -3.22 -30.29
CA GLY A 144 10.23 -3.17 -31.34
C GLY A 144 9.36 -4.43 -31.29
N PHE A 145 8.05 -4.27 -31.07
CA PHE A 145 7.09 -5.33 -31.36
C PHE A 145 7.11 -5.60 -32.87
N GLN A 146 7.37 -6.83 -33.29
CA GLN A 146 7.20 -7.20 -34.70
C GLN A 146 5.71 -7.43 -34.97
N ILE A 147 5.06 -6.41 -35.50
CA ILE A 147 3.71 -6.49 -36.07
C ILE A 147 3.80 -7.38 -37.31
N THR A 148 3.05 -8.49 -37.34
CA THR A 148 2.83 -9.20 -38.61
C THR A 148 1.69 -8.46 -39.30
N PRO A 149 1.92 -7.80 -40.46
CA PRO A 149 0.83 -7.15 -41.17
C PRO A 149 -0.23 -8.18 -41.53
N PHE A 150 -1.50 -7.92 -41.20
CA PHE A 150 -2.58 -8.60 -41.91
C PHE A 150 -2.44 -8.25 -43.40
N GLN A 151 -2.35 -9.27 -44.25
CA GLN A 151 -2.65 -9.09 -45.67
C GLN A 151 -4.15 -8.89 -45.82
N SER A 152 -4.62 -7.68 -45.53
CA SER A 152 -5.82 -7.15 -46.14
C SER A 152 -5.63 -5.67 -46.36
N ASN A 153 -6.12 -5.18 -47.49
CA ASN A 153 -5.75 -3.90 -48.07
C ASN A 153 -6.41 -2.69 -47.35
N ALA A 154 -6.67 -2.80 -46.04
CA ALA A 154 -7.40 -1.82 -45.22
C ALA A 154 -6.53 -1.38 -44.03
N LYS A 155 -5.71 -0.33 -44.25
CA LYS A 155 -4.57 0.07 -43.42
C LYS A 155 -4.84 0.46 -41.94
N ASN A 156 -6.07 0.44 -41.43
CA ASN A 156 -6.42 1.03 -40.10
C ASN A 156 -7.36 0.19 -39.21
N TYR A 157 -7.45 -1.13 -39.39
CA TYR A 157 -8.36 -1.99 -38.59
C TYR A 157 -7.61 -2.88 -37.60
N GLY A 158 -8.08 -2.94 -36.35
CA GLY A 158 -7.62 -3.87 -35.31
C GLY A 158 -8.79 -4.46 -34.50
N LYS A 159 -8.54 -5.48 -33.68
CA LYS A 159 -9.53 -6.01 -32.72
C LYS A 159 -9.14 -5.65 -31.30
N VAL A 160 -10.11 -5.22 -30.49
CA VAL A 160 -9.92 -4.85 -29.08
C VAL A 160 -11.07 -5.41 -28.26
N VAL A 161 -10.81 -5.79 -27.01
CA VAL A 161 -11.87 -6.17 -26.09
C VAL A 161 -12.51 -4.92 -25.50
N ILE A 162 -13.81 -4.73 -25.77
CA ILE A 162 -14.59 -3.61 -25.24
C ILE A 162 -15.86 -4.20 -24.61
N PRO A 163 -16.21 -3.87 -23.36
CA PRO A 163 -17.45 -4.36 -22.77
C PRO A 163 -18.66 -3.98 -23.61
N ALA A 164 -19.66 -4.88 -23.72
CA ALA A 164 -20.85 -4.62 -24.54
C ALA A 164 -21.62 -3.36 -24.09
N HIS A 165 -21.53 -3.03 -22.80
CA HIS A 165 -22.14 -1.87 -22.14
C HIS A 165 -21.24 -0.62 -22.15
N ALA A 166 -20.09 -0.64 -22.84
CA ALA A 166 -19.19 0.50 -22.84
C ALA A 166 -19.81 1.70 -23.55
N GLU A 167 -19.78 2.83 -22.86
CA GLU A 167 -20.22 4.13 -23.33
C GLU A 167 -19.06 5.14 -23.19
N PRO A 168 -18.76 5.96 -24.20
CA PRO A 168 -17.78 7.02 -24.09
C PRO A 168 -18.31 8.16 -23.20
N GLY A 169 -17.41 8.79 -22.45
CA GLY A 169 -17.69 10.02 -21.73
C GLY A 169 -17.83 11.19 -22.71
N GLY A 170 -18.76 12.10 -22.44
CA GLY A 170 -19.09 13.19 -23.38
C GLY A 170 -20.10 12.85 -24.47
N PRO A 171 -21.23 12.17 -24.18
CA PRO A 171 -22.25 11.89 -25.19
C PRO A 171 -23.02 13.15 -25.64
N LEU A 172 -22.95 14.25 -24.87
CA LEU A 172 -23.58 15.51 -25.21
C LEU A 172 -22.66 16.35 -26.13
N PRO A 173 -23.24 17.26 -26.94
CA PRO A 173 -22.46 18.13 -27.81
C PRO A 173 -21.33 18.84 -27.06
N GLY A 174 -20.12 18.80 -27.63
CA GLY A 174 -18.92 19.45 -27.09
C GLY A 174 -18.00 18.56 -26.23
N GLY A 175 -18.38 17.31 -25.94
CA GLY A 175 -17.46 16.32 -25.35
C GLY A 175 -16.67 15.55 -26.40
N ASP A 176 -15.48 15.05 -26.03
CA ASP A 176 -14.55 14.36 -26.94
C ASP A 176 -14.89 12.88 -27.19
N LYS A 177 -15.98 12.36 -26.63
CA LYS A 177 -16.34 10.93 -26.67
C LYS A 177 -15.16 10.04 -26.26
N SER A 178 -14.61 10.32 -25.08
CA SER A 178 -13.39 9.68 -24.59
C SER A 178 -13.67 8.44 -23.78
N MET A 179 -12.78 7.46 -23.80
CA MET A 179 -12.83 6.30 -22.88
C MET A 179 -11.44 5.67 -22.73
N THR A 180 -11.24 4.96 -21.62
CA THR A 180 -10.03 4.18 -21.37
C THR A 180 -10.36 2.70 -21.22
N VAL A 181 -9.60 1.85 -21.91
CA VAL A 181 -9.66 0.39 -21.75
C VAL A 181 -8.35 -0.09 -21.14
N VAL A 182 -8.46 -0.79 -20.02
CA VAL A 182 -7.36 -1.42 -19.29
C VAL A 182 -7.48 -2.93 -19.48
N ASP A 183 -6.61 -3.53 -20.29
CA ASP A 183 -6.60 -4.97 -20.51
C ASP A 183 -5.72 -5.69 -19.49
N ILE A 184 -6.36 -6.43 -18.60
CA ILE A 184 -5.73 -7.09 -17.48
C ILE A 184 -4.89 -8.31 -17.85
N ALA A 185 -5.12 -8.88 -19.03
CA ALA A 185 -4.34 -10.01 -19.51
C ALA A 185 -2.97 -9.58 -20.03
N THR A 186 -2.91 -8.38 -20.62
CA THR A 186 -1.75 -7.89 -21.37
C THR A 186 -1.04 -6.73 -20.67
N GLY A 187 -1.71 -6.07 -19.72
CA GLY A 187 -1.23 -4.82 -19.10
C GLY A 187 -1.33 -3.61 -20.03
N ILE A 188 -1.97 -3.75 -21.21
CA ILE A 188 -2.12 -2.64 -22.16
C ILE A 188 -3.23 -1.71 -21.68
N VAL A 189 -2.90 -0.42 -21.59
CA VAL A 189 -3.90 0.65 -21.38
C VAL A 189 -4.09 1.40 -22.70
N ARG A 190 -5.34 1.57 -23.12
CA ARG A 190 -5.70 2.26 -24.36
C ARG A 190 -6.60 3.43 -24.02
N GLY A 191 -6.18 4.64 -24.40
CA GLY A 191 -6.99 5.85 -24.30
C GLY A 191 -7.55 6.20 -25.67
N TYR A 192 -8.86 6.38 -25.73
CA TYR A 192 -9.60 6.68 -26.94
C TYR A 192 -10.31 8.03 -26.83
N TYR A 193 -10.46 8.68 -27.98
CA TYR A 193 -11.25 9.88 -28.20
C TYR A 193 -12.00 9.74 -29.53
N VAL A 194 -13.04 10.54 -29.74
CA VAL A 194 -14.01 10.39 -30.83
C VAL A 194 -14.53 8.96 -30.95
N ALA A 195 -14.72 8.27 -29.82
CA ALA A 195 -15.03 6.85 -29.81
C ALA A 195 -16.50 6.62 -30.20
N ASP A 196 -16.72 6.28 -31.47
CA ASP A 196 -18.04 6.16 -32.08
C ASP A 196 -18.37 4.71 -32.45
N LYS A 197 -19.36 4.13 -31.76
CA LYS A 197 -19.89 2.81 -32.06
C LYS A 197 -20.71 2.86 -33.36
N GLN A 198 -20.37 2.00 -34.30
CA GLN A 198 -20.99 1.90 -35.62
C GLN A 198 -22.17 0.91 -35.61
N ALA A 199 -23.05 1.01 -36.61
CA ALA A 199 -24.23 0.15 -36.72
C ALA A 199 -23.90 -1.34 -36.91
N ASP A 200 -22.74 -1.66 -37.48
CA ASP A 200 -22.25 -3.03 -37.67
C ASP A 200 -21.56 -3.61 -36.41
N GLY A 201 -21.56 -2.87 -35.29
CA GLY A 201 -20.92 -3.25 -34.04
C GLY A 201 -19.42 -2.94 -33.97
N SER A 202 -18.81 -2.41 -35.04
CA SER A 202 -17.45 -1.88 -35.01
C SER A 202 -17.39 -0.52 -34.31
N TRP A 203 -16.18 -0.01 -34.10
CA TRP A 203 -15.94 1.31 -33.54
C TRP A 203 -15.03 2.12 -34.44
N LEU A 204 -15.34 3.41 -34.62
CA LEU A 204 -14.46 4.40 -35.22
C LEU A 204 -13.87 5.23 -34.08
N MET A 205 -12.55 5.29 -33.94
CA MET A 205 -11.91 6.01 -32.83
C MET A 205 -10.63 6.70 -33.25
N GLY A 206 -10.34 7.83 -32.61
CA GLY A 206 -8.97 8.30 -32.41
C GLY A 206 -8.43 7.72 -31.10
N GLY A 207 -7.12 7.59 -30.96
CA GLY A 207 -6.55 7.15 -29.70
C GLY A 207 -5.15 6.62 -29.83
N GLY A 208 -4.62 6.21 -28.69
CA GLY A 208 -3.33 5.54 -28.60
C GLY A 208 -3.32 4.56 -27.45
N TYR A 209 -2.14 4.06 -27.12
CA TYR A 209 -1.99 2.99 -26.16
C TYR A 209 -0.65 3.11 -25.46
N LEU A 210 -0.56 2.46 -24.31
CA LEU A 210 0.66 2.28 -23.54
C LEU A 210 0.88 0.79 -23.36
N THR A 211 2.08 0.32 -23.67
CA THR A 211 2.52 -1.03 -23.30
C THR A 211 3.30 -0.96 -22.01
N THR A 212 2.79 -1.60 -20.95
CA THR A 212 3.64 -2.02 -19.83
C THR A 212 4.44 -3.22 -20.31
N LEU A 213 5.70 -3.02 -20.70
CA LEU A 213 6.54 -4.05 -21.31
C LEU A 213 6.68 -5.26 -20.35
N ASN A 214 6.17 -6.42 -20.79
CA ASN A 214 6.15 -7.74 -20.14
C ASN A 214 5.53 -7.83 -18.74
N SER A 215 4.27 -8.26 -18.62
CA SER A 215 3.77 -8.78 -17.33
C SER A 215 2.65 -9.81 -17.42
N PRO A 216 2.83 -11.03 -16.89
CA PRO A 216 1.75 -11.94 -16.54
C PRO A 216 0.95 -11.43 -15.33
N LYS A 217 -0.17 -12.09 -15.00
CA LYS A 217 -1.16 -11.81 -13.93
C LYS A 217 -0.60 -11.66 -12.48
N SER A 218 0.70 -11.47 -12.29
CA SER A 218 1.44 -11.52 -11.02
C SER A 218 2.26 -10.26 -10.70
N THR A 219 2.14 -9.20 -11.49
CA THR A 219 2.95 -7.97 -11.33
C THR A 219 2.05 -6.74 -11.23
N ASN A 220 2.37 -5.81 -10.33
CA ASN A 220 1.73 -4.50 -10.29
C ASN A 220 2.17 -3.73 -11.54
N TRP A 221 1.22 -3.45 -12.44
CA TRP A 221 1.50 -2.79 -13.72
C TRP A 221 2.02 -1.37 -13.58
N PHE A 222 1.91 -0.77 -12.38
CA PHE A 222 2.32 0.59 -12.11
C PHE A 222 3.62 0.72 -11.29
N ASP A 223 4.09 -0.35 -10.63
CA ASP A 223 5.38 -0.32 -9.92
C ASP A 223 6.58 -0.31 -10.88
N GLN A 224 6.37 -0.75 -12.12
CA GLN A 224 7.34 -0.74 -13.23
C GLN A 224 7.01 0.34 -14.26
N ASN A 225 6.16 1.30 -13.89
CA ASN A 225 5.72 2.35 -14.76
C ASN A 225 6.87 3.33 -15.05
N GLU A 226 7.61 3.03 -16.11
CA GLU A 226 8.58 3.93 -16.69
C GLU A 226 7.90 5.16 -17.30
N TRP A 227 6.59 5.20 -17.58
CA TRP A 227 5.95 6.36 -18.24
C TRP A 227 5.74 7.57 -17.31
N LEU A 228 5.56 7.36 -16.01
CA LEU A 228 5.69 8.42 -15.00
C LEU A 228 7.15 8.81 -14.74
N LYS A 229 8.10 8.18 -15.44
CA LYS A 229 9.54 8.45 -15.44
C LYS A 229 10.09 8.81 -16.84
N THR A 230 9.32 8.65 -17.93
CA THR A 230 9.77 8.89 -19.31
C THR A 230 9.37 10.28 -19.80
N GLU A 231 10.06 10.73 -20.84
CA GLU A 231 9.94 12.07 -21.43
C GLU A 231 8.80 12.20 -22.47
N ARG A 232 8.05 11.13 -22.77
CA ARG A 232 6.96 11.16 -23.75
C ARG A 232 5.74 10.51 -23.12
N GLY A 233 4.75 11.35 -22.83
CA GLY A 233 3.53 11.00 -22.12
C GLY A 233 2.53 10.21 -22.96
N THR A 234 1.27 10.25 -22.54
CA THR A 234 0.22 9.31 -22.95
C THR A 234 -0.55 9.76 -24.20
N SER A 235 -1.48 8.94 -24.70
CA SER A 235 -2.30 9.23 -25.89
C SER A 235 -3.36 10.35 -25.70
N SER A 236 -3.28 11.10 -24.61
CA SER A 236 -4.12 12.26 -24.31
C SER A 236 -3.46 13.54 -24.83
N VAL A 237 -4.26 14.55 -25.18
CA VAL A 237 -3.82 15.79 -25.84
C VAL A 237 -2.68 16.49 -25.08
N GLY A 238 -2.58 16.34 -23.76
CA GLY A 238 -1.47 16.89 -22.96
C GLY A 238 -0.31 15.94 -22.65
N GLY A 239 -0.44 14.64 -22.90
CA GLY A 239 0.53 13.65 -22.43
C GLY A 239 0.38 13.24 -20.96
N VAL A 240 -0.74 13.61 -20.32
CA VAL A 240 -1.04 13.29 -18.91
C VAL A 240 -2.21 12.31 -18.86
N MET A 241 -2.11 11.20 -18.11
CA MET A 241 -3.25 10.27 -17.89
C MET A 241 -4.30 10.89 -16.98
N ASN A 242 -5.09 11.80 -17.54
CA ASN A 242 -6.20 12.46 -16.89
C ASN A 242 -7.11 11.44 -16.18
N GLU A 243 -7.40 10.32 -16.84
CA GLU A 243 -8.29 9.27 -16.39
C GLU A 243 -7.92 8.69 -15.01
N PHE A 244 -6.61 8.51 -14.73
CA PHE A 244 -6.15 7.93 -13.46
C PHE A 244 -5.86 8.98 -12.38
N LEU A 245 -6.10 10.26 -12.67
CA LEU A 245 -5.93 11.37 -11.75
C LEU A 245 -7.28 12.00 -11.37
N MET A 246 -8.41 11.51 -11.92
CA MET A 246 -9.74 11.95 -11.51
C MET A 246 -10.00 11.63 -10.03
N ALA A 247 -10.82 12.41 -9.34
CA ALA A 247 -11.20 12.11 -7.95
C ALA A 247 -12.16 10.92 -7.89
N GLY A 248 -11.79 9.84 -7.20
CA GLY A 248 -12.61 8.62 -7.07
C GLY A 248 -13.89 8.87 -6.26
N ALA A 249 -15.02 8.28 -6.67
CA ALA A 249 -16.29 8.46 -5.97
C ALA A 249 -16.26 7.90 -4.53
N GLU A 250 -15.60 6.75 -4.32
CA GLU A 250 -15.40 6.18 -2.99
C GLU A 250 -14.46 7.03 -2.12
N GLU A 251 -13.42 7.62 -2.70
CA GLU A 251 -12.50 8.54 -2.01
C GLU A 251 -13.20 9.82 -1.57
N ILE A 252 -14.00 10.40 -2.47
CA ILE A 252 -14.83 11.56 -2.17
C ILE A 252 -15.77 11.22 -1.02
N ALA A 253 -16.52 10.12 -1.10
CA ALA A 253 -17.44 9.71 -0.05
C ALA A 253 -16.75 9.41 1.30
N ALA A 254 -15.50 8.91 1.26
CA ALA A 254 -14.66 8.71 2.44
C ALA A 254 -14.10 10.02 3.01
N GLY A 255 -14.14 11.11 2.24
CA GLY A 255 -13.64 12.42 2.62
C GLY A 255 -12.12 12.58 2.50
N SER A 256 -11.46 11.70 1.73
CA SER A 256 -10.02 11.76 1.51
C SER A 256 -9.66 11.23 0.13
N ILE A 257 -9.04 12.10 -0.70
CA ILE A 257 -8.50 11.75 -2.01
C ILE A 257 -6.98 11.76 -1.87
N ASN A 258 -6.35 10.59 -2.00
CA ASN A 258 -4.96 10.39 -1.56
C ASN A 258 -3.95 10.41 -2.71
N HIS A 259 -4.24 11.21 -3.74
CA HIS A 259 -3.42 11.37 -4.93
C HIS A 259 -3.63 12.76 -5.55
N ILE A 260 -2.75 13.14 -6.49
CA ILE A 260 -2.89 14.37 -7.29
C ILE A 260 -4.22 14.31 -8.02
N THR A 261 -5.01 15.37 -7.93
CA THR A 261 -6.27 15.47 -8.67
C THR A 261 -6.08 16.13 -10.03
N SER A 262 -6.85 15.66 -11.01
CA SER A 262 -6.90 16.20 -12.37
C SER A 262 -7.82 17.42 -12.46
N TRP A 263 -7.30 18.49 -13.07
CA TRP A 263 -8.03 19.75 -13.24
C TRP A 263 -7.96 20.26 -14.67
N THR A 264 -9.11 20.69 -15.17
CA THR A 264 -9.24 21.42 -16.43
C THR A 264 -9.40 22.91 -16.17
N PHE A 265 -8.93 23.75 -17.10
CA PHE A 265 -8.96 25.21 -16.97
C PHE A 265 -9.59 25.86 -18.20
N PRO A 266 -10.15 27.08 -18.10
CA PRO A 266 -10.72 27.79 -19.26
C PRO A 266 -9.77 27.82 -20.47
N SER A 267 -8.49 28.02 -20.21
CA SER A 267 -7.39 27.75 -21.13
C SER A 267 -6.07 27.69 -20.36
N THR A 268 -5.01 27.28 -21.04
CA THR A 268 -3.64 27.18 -20.51
C THR A 268 -2.68 27.99 -21.39
N ARG A 269 -1.42 28.11 -20.97
CA ARG A 269 -0.37 28.81 -21.70
C ARG A 269 -0.13 28.16 -23.07
N SER A 270 -0.12 28.97 -24.11
CA SER A 270 0.16 28.54 -25.48
C SER A 270 1.65 28.26 -25.69
N GLY A 271 1.95 27.19 -26.43
CA GLY A 271 3.32 26.79 -26.80
C GLY A 271 4.23 26.38 -25.64
N ALA A 272 3.72 26.33 -24.40
CA ALA A 272 4.50 25.98 -23.21
C ALA A 272 3.74 24.98 -22.33
N ALA A 273 4.17 23.73 -22.36
CA ALA A 273 3.77 22.69 -21.42
C ALA A 273 4.82 22.51 -20.31
N MET A 274 4.44 21.82 -19.25
CA MET A 274 5.31 21.42 -18.15
C MET A 274 5.14 19.94 -17.88
N TRP A 275 6.25 19.26 -17.61
CA TRP A 275 6.23 17.85 -17.23
C TRP A 275 5.18 17.57 -16.12
N PRO A 276 4.39 16.48 -16.22
CA PRO A 276 4.45 15.40 -17.21
C PRO A 276 3.86 15.74 -18.58
N ALA A 277 3.23 16.89 -18.77
CA ALA A 277 2.78 17.30 -20.09
C ALA A 277 3.97 17.74 -20.96
N TYR A 278 3.94 17.38 -22.23
CA TYR A 278 4.98 17.76 -23.20
C TYR A 278 4.44 18.58 -24.36
N GLN A 279 3.12 18.73 -24.45
CA GLN A 279 2.45 19.59 -25.42
C GLN A 279 1.26 20.29 -24.76
N THR A 280 0.75 21.32 -25.44
CA THR A 280 -0.36 22.14 -24.97
C THR A 280 -1.10 22.66 -26.19
N ASP A 281 -2.43 22.66 -26.10
CA ASP A 281 -3.34 23.33 -27.03
C ASP A 281 -3.90 24.64 -26.45
N GLY A 282 -3.27 25.12 -25.36
CA GLY A 282 -3.60 26.36 -24.67
C GLY A 282 -3.51 27.58 -25.57
N LYS A 283 -4.30 28.61 -25.24
CA LYS A 283 -4.49 29.82 -26.06
C LYS A 283 -4.01 31.09 -25.36
N LEU A 284 -3.55 30.99 -24.11
CA LEU A 284 -3.10 32.16 -23.33
C LEU A 284 -1.66 32.53 -23.68
N SER A 285 -1.42 33.82 -23.94
CA SER A 285 -0.09 34.34 -24.29
C SER A 285 0.69 34.85 -23.08
N GLU A 286 0.03 35.06 -21.93
CA GLU A 286 0.64 35.60 -20.74
C GLU A 286 1.70 34.66 -20.17
N VAL A 287 2.86 35.22 -19.81
CA VAL A 287 3.98 34.44 -19.27
C VAL A 287 3.62 33.72 -17.97
N HIS A 288 2.72 34.30 -17.16
CA HIS A 288 2.23 33.74 -15.90
C HIS A 288 0.95 32.91 -16.06
N ALA A 289 0.47 32.64 -17.27
CA ALA A 289 -0.63 31.71 -17.49
C ALA A 289 -0.25 30.29 -17.02
N PRO A 290 -1.20 29.53 -16.46
CA PRO A 290 -0.94 28.16 -16.03
C PRO A 290 -0.57 27.29 -17.24
N LYS A 291 0.47 26.47 -17.12
CA LYS A 291 0.91 25.55 -18.19
C LYS A 291 0.19 24.21 -18.05
N MET A 292 -0.12 23.55 -19.15
CA MET A 292 -0.55 22.14 -19.10
C MET A 292 0.54 21.30 -18.43
N GLY A 293 0.13 20.35 -17.58
CA GLY A 293 0.98 19.52 -16.71
C GLY A 293 1.54 20.23 -15.47
N GLN A 294 1.34 21.55 -15.33
CA GLN A 294 1.81 22.28 -14.15
C GLN A 294 1.03 21.85 -12.90
N ARG A 295 1.76 21.56 -11.82
CA ARG A 295 1.14 21.28 -10.52
C ARG A 295 0.88 22.56 -9.74
N PHE A 296 -0.18 22.51 -8.96
CA PHE A 296 -0.53 23.54 -8.00
C PHE A 296 -1.00 22.92 -6.68
N TRP A 297 -0.86 23.66 -5.59
CA TRP A 297 -1.27 23.19 -4.27
C TRP A 297 -1.58 24.35 -3.34
N ILE A 298 -2.27 24.06 -2.23
CA ILE A 298 -2.50 25.02 -1.17
C ILE A 298 -1.47 24.77 -0.06
N PRO A 299 -0.73 25.78 0.41
CA PRO A 299 0.15 25.61 1.57
C PRO A 299 -0.62 25.09 2.80
N ASN A 300 -0.03 24.13 3.52
CA ASN A 300 -0.58 23.63 4.78
C ASN A 300 0.13 24.25 5.98
N ASP A 301 0.00 25.57 6.11
CA ASP A 301 0.55 26.36 7.21
C ASP A 301 -0.57 27.08 7.98
N ALA A 302 -0.26 27.52 9.21
CA ALA A 302 -1.25 28.12 10.11
C ALA A 302 -1.94 29.37 9.52
N ALA A 303 -1.20 30.21 8.77
CA ALA A 303 -1.74 31.45 8.21
C ALA A 303 -2.69 31.16 7.03
N THR A 304 -2.32 30.22 6.18
CA THR A 304 -3.16 29.74 5.07
C THR A 304 -4.42 29.05 5.62
N ASN A 305 -4.28 28.20 6.63
CA ASN A 305 -5.38 27.49 7.29
C ASN A 305 -6.39 28.43 7.96
N ALA A 306 -5.93 29.52 8.58
CA ALA A 306 -6.82 30.53 9.16
C ALA A 306 -7.69 31.21 8.10
N LYS A 307 -7.13 31.53 6.92
CA LYS A 307 -7.88 32.10 5.80
C LYS A 307 -8.91 31.11 5.25
N ILE A 308 -8.53 29.85 5.11
CA ILE A 308 -9.43 28.77 4.65
C ILE A 308 -10.62 28.60 5.58
N ALA A 309 -10.38 28.61 6.90
CA ALA A 309 -11.43 28.45 7.90
C ALA A 309 -12.53 29.52 7.79
N ALA A 310 -12.16 30.75 7.37
CA ALA A 310 -13.09 31.86 7.19
C ALA A 310 -13.98 31.75 5.93
N LEU A 311 -13.70 30.83 5.00
CA LEU A 311 -14.42 30.72 3.73
C LEU A 311 -15.79 30.03 3.85
N GLY A 312 -16.07 29.35 4.96
CA GLY A 312 -17.33 28.61 5.13
C GLY A 312 -17.52 27.52 4.08
N LEU A 313 -16.48 26.71 3.86
CA LEU A 313 -16.47 25.63 2.86
C LEU A 313 -17.59 24.61 3.11
N SER A 314 -18.23 24.15 2.03
CA SER A 314 -19.12 22.98 2.06
C SER A 314 -18.35 21.71 2.45
N SER A 315 -19.07 20.62 2.74
CA SER A 315 -18.42 19.36 3.08
C SER A 315 -17.52 18.84 1.97
N PHE A 316 -17.91 19.01 0.70
CA PHE A 316 -17.10 18.55 -0.43
C PHE A 316 -15.90 19.47 -0.68
N GLU A 317 -16.08 20.79 -0.62
CA GLU A 317 -14.97 21.75 -0.75
C GLU A 317 -13.89 21.52 0.33
N LYS A 318 -14.25 21.06 1.53
CA LYS A 318 -13.28 20.65 2.56
C LYS A 318 -12.44 19.44 2.11
N VAL A 319 -13.05 18.46 1.44
CA VAL A 319 -12.33 17.30 0.88
C VAL A 319 -11.36 17.76 -0.20
N VAL A 320 -11.82 18.64 -1.09
CA VAL A 320 -11.00 19.19 -2.18
C VAL A 320 -9.85 20.03 -1.63
N VAL A 321 -10.08 20.93 -0.68
CA VAL A 321 -9.01 21.74 -0.07
C VAL A 321 -8.01 20.85 0.66
N LYS A 322 -8.46 19.84 1.41
CA LYS A 322 -7.56 18.87 2.04
C LYS A 322 -6.69 18.16 1.00
N ASN A 323 -7.29 17.68 -0.10
CA ASN A 323 -6.53 17.08 -1.19
C ASN A 323 -5.51 18.06 -1.79
N LEU A 324 -5.90 19.31 -2.05
CA LEU A 324 -5.00 20.34 -2.57
C LEU A 324 -3.85 20.69 -1.60
N GLN A 325 -4.03 20.46 -0.29
CA GLN A 325 -2.99 20.63 0.72
C GLN A 325 -2.06 19.42 0.83
N GLU A 326 -2.57 18.20 0.69
CA GLU A 326 -1.77 16.98 0.87
C GLU A 326 -1.06 16.56 -0.43
N TYR A 327 -1.79 16.60 -1.55
CA TYR A 327 -1.36 16.06 -2.84
C TYR A 327 -1.43 17.08 -3.98
N GLY A 328 -2.17 18.18 -3.83
CA GLY A 328 -2.29 19.19 -4.88
C GLY A 328 -3.09 18.72 -6.10
N GLY A 329 -3.20 19.61 -7.07
CA GLY A 329 -3.80 19.36 -8.38
C GLY A 329 -2.77 19.49 -9.51
N ILE A 330 -3.17 19.03 -10.69
CA ILE A 330 -2.41 19.19 -11.94
C ILE A 330 -3.33 19.70 -13.04
N VAL A 331 -2.83 20.61 -13.85
CA VAL A 331 -3.52 21.09 -15.06
C VAL A 331 -3.43 20.02 -16.14
N THR A 332 -4.52 19.37 -16.49
CA THR A 332 -4.50 18.25 -17.45
C THR A 332 -4.98 18.63 -18.84
N ASP A 333 -5.89 19.59 -18.94
CA ASP A 333 -6.51 19.97 -20.20
C ASP A 333 -7.20 21.33 -20.11
N GLN A 334 -7.70 21.83 -21.25
CA GLN A 334 -8.64 22.94 -21.28
C GLN A 334 -10.10 22.47 -21.19
N ASN A 335 -10.93 23.30 -20.57
CA ASN A 335 -12.38 23.20 -20.55
C ASN A 335 -12.91 24.63 -20.61
N TYR A 336 -13.56 25.01 -21.71
CA TYR A 336 -13.79 26.38 -22.18
C TYR A 336 -14.54 27.37 -21.25
N TRP A 337 -14.86 27.00 -20.00
CA TRP A 337 -15.75 27.78 -19.14
C TRP A 337 -15.17 28.13 -17.78
N THR A 338 -14.55 27.19 -17.07
CA THR A 338 -14.20 27.38 -15.66
C THR A 338 -13.06 26.45 -15.24
N MET A 339 -12.50 26.66 -14.05
CA MET A 339 -11.65 25.64 -13.45
C MET A 339 -12.53 24.48 -13.02
N ALA A 340 -12.24 23.26 -13.46
CA ALA A 340 -13.06 22.11 -13.09
C ALA A 340 -12.22 20.94 -12.59
N LEU A 341 -12.59 20.43 -11.41
CA LEU A 341 -12.07 19.17 -10.87
C LEU A 341 -12.73 18.01 -11.61
N ASN A 342 -11.92 17.13 -12.20
CA ASN A 342 -12.43 15.94 -12.88
C ASN A 342 -12.74 14.84 -11.86
N LEU A 343 -13.99 14.43 -11.76
CA LEU A 343 -14.43 13.31 -10.92
C LEU A 343 -14.48 12.03 -11.74
N GLN A 344 -14.37 10.88 -11.09
CA GLN A 344 -14.53 9.58 -11.72
C GLN A 344 -15.88 9.48 -12.45
N HIS A 345 -15.89 9.04 -13.71
CA HIS A 345 -17.12 8.88 -14.48
C HIS A 345 -18.08 7.87 -13.80
N PRO A 346 -19.40 8.15 -13.71
CA PRO A 346 -20.36 7.33 -12.95
C PRO A 346 -20.61 5.94 -13.54
N VAL A 347 -20.22 5.70 -14.80
CA VAL A 347 -20.43 4.40 -15.48
C VAL A 347 -19.78 3.24 -14.74
N THR A 348 -18.68 3.48 -14.00
CA THR A 348 -18.05 2.44 -13.16
C THR A 348 -19.00 1.91 -12.08
N PHE A 349 -19.98 2.71 -11.67
CA PHE A 349 -21.05 2.34 -10.74
C PHE A 349 -22.29 1.84 -11.47
N THR A 350 -22.77 2.61 -12.45
CA THR A 350 -24.06 2.30 -13.11
C THR A 350 -24.00 1.01 -13.93
N ALA A 351 -22.84 0.68 -14.53
CA ALA A 351 -22.63 -0.61 -15.20
C ALA A 351 -22.70 -1.82 -14.24
N GLN A 352 -22.53 -1.58 -12.93
CA GLN A 352 -22.69 -2.60 -11.88
C GLN A 352 -24.10 -2.59 -11.26
N GLY A 353 -25.05 -1.84 -11.83
CA GLY A 353 -26.40 -1.66 -11.29
C GLY A 353 -26.47 -0.78 -10.04
N LYS A 354 -25.40 -0.04 -9.71
CA LYS A 354 -25.38 0.92 -8.59
C LYS A 354 -25.92 2.29 -9.04
N PRO A 355 -26.48 3.10 -8.12
CA PRO A 355 -26.87 4.48 -8.44
C PRO A 355 -25.67 5.32 -8.90
N ASN A 356 -25.93 6.33 -9.74
CA ASN A 356 -24.92 7.34 -10.07
C ASN A 356 -24.42 8.00 -8.76
N PRO A 357 -23.11 7.96 -8.47
CA PRO A 357 -22.56 8.41 -7.19
C PRO A 357 -22.88 9.87 -6.84
N TYR A 358 -23.08 10.72 -7.85
CA TYR A 358 -23.23 12.17 -7.68
C TYR A 358 -24.70 12.64 -7.68
N LEU A 359 -25.67 11.75 -7.94
CA LEU A 359 -27.10 12.05 -7.90
C LEU A 359 -27.73 11.52 -6.59
N PRO A 360 -28.95 11.98 -6.21
CA PRO A 360 -29.65 11.47 -5.04
C PRO A 360 -29.69 9.93 -4.99
N GLY A 361 -29.30 9.35 -3.86
CA GLY A 361 -29.14 7.89 -3.69
C GLY A 361 -27.71 7.38 -3.94
N GLY A 362 -26.86 8.17 -4.59
CA GLY A 362 -25.44 7.89 -4.80
C GLY A 362 -24.56 8.14 -3.57
N ILE A 363 -23.43 7.43 -3.48
CA ILE A 363 -22.55 7.46 -2.31
C ILE A 363 -21.94 8.85 -2.03
N VAL A 364 -21.65 9.64 -3.07
CA VAL A 364 -21.10 10.99 -2.92
C VAL A 364 -22.21 11.96 -2.54
N HIS A 365 -23.34 11.92 -3.25
CA HIS A 365 -24.47 12.82 -2.96
C HIS A 365 -25.04 12.60 -1.55
N ASN A 366 -25.15 11.35 -1.11
CA ASN A 366 -25.64 11.04 0.24
C ASN A 366 -24.73 11.62 1.34
N LYS A 367 -23.42 11.73 1.05
CA LYS A 367 -22.44 12.24 2.00
C LYS A 367 -22.28 13.76 1.94
N HIS A 368 -22.30 14.32 0.74
CA HIS A 368 -21.84 15.67 0.48
C HIS A 368 -22.88 16.58 -0.19
N GLY A 369 -24.04 16.04 -0.56
CA GLY A 369 -25.07 16.74 -1.32
C GLY A 369 -24.64 16.99 -2.77
N ASN A 370 -25.10 18.09 -3.35
CA ASN A 370 -24.69 18.51 -4.68
C ASN A 370 -23.20 18.91 -4.68
N VAL A 371 -22.44 18.36 -5.62
CA VAL A 371 -20.99 18.58 -5.78
C VAL A 371 -20.63 19.32 -7.06
N ASP A 372 -21.62 19.79 -7.84
CA ASP A 372 -21.42 20.39 -9.15
C ASP A 372 -20.58 21.69 -9.10
N LEU A 373 -20.72 22.45 -8.01
CA LEU A 373 -20.07 23.75 -7.81
C LEU A 373 -19.20 23.74 -6.55
N ILE A 374 -17.95 24.17 -6.71
CA ILE A 374 -16.94 24.28 -5.65
C ILE A 374 -16.29 25.66 -5.67
N ASN A 375 -17.11 26.71 -5.79
CA ASN A 375 -16.64 28.09 -6.01
C ASN A 375 -15.76 28.66 -4.88
N LYS A 376 -15.72 28.06 -3.69
CA LYS A 376 -14.95 28.57 -2.55
C LYS A 376 -13.52 28.03 -2.49
N ILE A 377 -13.04 27.30 -3.52
CA ILE A 377 -11.62 26.96 -3.61
C ILE A 377 -10.79 28.25 -3.65
N PRO A 378 -9.86 28.47 -2.71
CA PRO A 378 -9.16 29.74 -2.59
C PRO A 378 -7.96 29.81 -3.55
N TRP A 379 -8.22 30.03 -4.84
CA TRP A 379 -7.20 30.06 -5.89
C TRP A 379 -6.06 31.04 -5.61
N THR A 380 -6.36 32.18 -4.99
CA THR A 380 -5.33 33.18 -4.62
C THR A 380 -4.36 32.70 -3.53
N LEU A 381 -4.67 31.62 -2.81
CA LEU A 381 -3.78 30.98 -1.84
C LEU A 381 -2.92 29.87 -2.45
N THR A 382 -3.19 29.49 -3.71
CA THR A 382 -2.45 28.40 -4.36
C THR A 382 -1.00 28.80 -4.65
N LYS A 383 -0.12 27.81 -4.64
CA LYS A 383 1.22 27.87 -5.16
C LYS A 383 1.28 27.06 -6.45
N TRP A 384 2.00 27.59 -7.42
CA TRP A 384 2.21 26.99 -8.73
C TRP A 384 3.66 26.55 -8.86
N GLY A 385 3.87 25.27 -9.14
CA GLY A 385 5.19 24.66 -9.20
C GLY A 385 5.92 24.93 -10.51
N GLU A 386 7.24 24.86 -10.47
CA GLU A 386 8.10 24.62 -11.64
C GLU A 386 8.75 23.25 -11.44
N ILE A 387 8.00 22.19 -11.77
CA ILE A 387 8.37 20.80 -11.52
C ILE A 387 8.77 20.16 -12.86
N THR A 388 9.94 19.56 -12.87
CA THR A 388 10.51 18.84 -14.02
C THR A 388 10.54 17.34 -13.74
N SER A 389 10.84 16.52 -14.76
CA SER A 389 11.08 15.08 -14.60
C SER A 389 12.20 14.75 -13.60
N SER A 390 13.14 15.67 -13.37
CA SER A 390 14.24 15.54 -12.42
C SER A 390 13.92 16.02 -11.00
N THR A 391 12.76 16.63 -10.78
CA THR A 391 12.36 17.15 -9.47
C THR A 391 12.02 16.00 -8.53
N LYS A 392 12.74 15.90 -7.41
CA LYS A 392 12.50 14.87 -6.38
C LYS A 392 11.37 15.32 -5.47
N LEU A 393 10.22 14.67 -5.58
CA LEU A 393 9.10 14.87 -4.66
C LEU A 393 9.00 13.70 -3.68
N PRO A 394 8.70 13.94 -2.39
CA PRO A 394 8.47 12.86 -1.46
C PRO A 394 7.28 12.01 -1.89
N GLN A 395 7.49 10.71 -1.97
CA GLN A 395 6.41 9.72 -2.01
C GLN A 395 5.81 9.63 -0.61
N PHE A 396 4.48 9.64 -0.52
CA PHE A 396 3.82 9.43 0.77
C PHE A 396 4.20 8.03 1.31
N GLY A 397 4.93 8.00 2.43
CA GLY A 397 5.56 6.79 2.99
C GLY A 397 7.10 6.83 3.11
N ALA A 398 7.77 7.86 2.59
CA ALA A 398 9.19 8.14 2.88
C ALA A 398 9.33 9.19 3.99
N PRO A 399 10.24 9.03 4.98
CA PRO A 399 10.38 9.97 6.08
C PRO A 399 11.23 11.16 5.67
N THR A 400 10.67 12.37 5.78
CA THR A 400 11.47 13.55 6.11
C THR A 400 10.82 14.30 7.27
N SER A 401 11.67 14.61 8.25
CA SER A 401 11.36 15.27 9.51
C SER A 401 10.63 16.60 9.29
N THR A 402 9.43 16.73 9.85
CA THR A 402 8.70 18.01 9.90
C THR A 402 8.96 18.73 11.23
N PRO A 403 9.10 20.07 11.22
CA PRO A 403 9.47 20.86 12.40
C PRO A 403 8.33 20.91 13.43
N LYS A 404 8.73 20.98 14.70
CA LYS A 404 7.88 21.10 15.89
C LYS A 404 6.94 22.32 15.82
N PRO A 405 5.60 22.13 15.85
CA PRO A 405 4.68 23.24 16.02
C PRO A 405 4.52 23.64 17.49
N THR A 406 4.56 24.94 17.75
CA THR A 406 4.28 25.62 19.02
C THR A 406 2.79 25.50 19.38
N ALA A 407 2.49 25.33 20.68
CA ALA A 407 1.16 25.06 21.21
C ALA A 407 0.27 26.32 21.43
N THR A 408 -1.06 26.08 21.55
CA THR A 408 -2.14 26.78 22.33
C THR A 408 -3.31 27.32 21.47
N PRO A 409 -4.60 27.41 21.91
CA PRO A 409 -5.34 26.86 23.08
C PRO A 409 -6.55 25.96 22.72
N THR A 410 -7.07 25.24 23.72
CA THR A 410 -8.22 24.32 23.70
C THR A 410 -9.58 25.02 23.59
N ALA A 411 -10.50 24.46 22.79
CA ALA A 411 -11.94 24.73 22.85
C ALA A 411 -12.71 23.45 23.27
N THR A 412 -13.68 23.64 24.17
CA THR A 412 -14.44 22.63 24.93
C THR A 412 -15.29 21.71 24.04
N ALA A 413 -15.18 20.40 24.26
CA ALA A 413 -15.90 19.36 23.54
C ALA A 413 -17.30 19.09 24.14
N THR A 414 -18.28 18.81 23.27
CA THR A 414 -19.48 18.04 23.62
C THR A 414 -19.21 16.57 23.27
N PRO A 415 -19.49 15.58 24.16
CA PRO A 415 -18.89 14.27 24.10
C PRO A 415 -19.56 13.32 23.09
N THR A 416 -18.75 12.76 22.19
CA THR A 416 -19.03 11.47 21.53
C THR A 416 -18.94 10.37 22.60
N PRO A 417 -19.84 9.36 22.62
CA PRO A 417 -19.81 8.33 23.66
C PRO A 417 -18.43 7.67 23.69
N THR A 418 -17.72 7.86 24.79
CA THR A 418 -16.42 7.25 25.01
C THR A 418 -16.68 5.79 25.33
N VAL A 419 -16.45 4.90 24.37
CA VAL A 419 -16.25 3.48 24.71
C VAL A 419 -14.96 3.45 25.51
N GLN A 420 -15.07 3.39 26.84
CA GLN A 420 -13.93 3.25 27.73
C GLN A 420 -13.29 1.88 27.43
N ARG A 421 -12.24 1.88 26.61
CA ARG A 421 -11.42 0.68 26.37
C ARG A 421 -10.57 0.45 27.62
N GLY A 422 -10.38 -0.82 27.96
CA GLY A 422 -9.89 -1.27 29.27
C GLY A 422 -8.49 -0.78 29.64
N VAL A 423 -8.08 -1.08 30.87
CA VAL A 423 -6.84 -0.57 31.46
C VAL A 423 -5.63 -1.02 30.65
N ALA A 424 -4.80 -0.06 30.25
CA ALA A 424 -3.55 -0.31 29.56
C ALA A 424 -2.36 -0.14 30.50
N GLU A 425 -1.46 -1.12 30.48
CA GLU A 425 -0.22 -1.11 31.23
C GLU A 425 0.96 -1.18 30.26
N ARG A 426 2.00 -0.37 30.52
CA ARG A 426 3.18 -0.29 29.65
C ARG A 426 4.36 -1.08 30.22
N ILE A 427 5.07 -1.75 29.32
CA ILE A 427 6.37 -2.39 29.53
C ILE A 427 7.33 -1.71 28.54
N GLY A 428 7.94 -0.59 28.95
CA GLY A 428 8.56 0.36 28.04
C GLY A 428 9.86 0.99 28.53
N SER A 429 10.82 0.16 28.92
CA SER A 429 12.24 0.52 29.07
C SER A 429 12.92 0.61 27.70
N ALA A 430 13.98 1.42 27.62
CA ALA A 430 14.89 1.46 26.46
C ALA A 430 15.73 0.17 26.34
N ASP A 431 15.75 -0.67 27.37
CA ASP A 431 16.41 -1.98 27.37
C ASP A 431 15.37 -3.11 27.19
N THR A 432 15.41 -3.80 26.06
CA THR A 432 14.55 -4.96 25.74
C THR A 432 14.68 -6.07 26.79
N TYR A 433 15.89 -6.28 27.34
CA TYR A 433 16.11 -7.30 28.37
C TYR A 433 15.44 -6.90 29.69
N ALA A 434 15.44 -5.61 30.02
CA ALA A 434 14.68 -5.08 31.15
C ALA A 434 13.16 -5.19 30.92
N ASN A 435 12.68 -5.01 29.68
CA ASN A 435 11.28 -5.25 29.32
C ASN A 435 10.89 -6.72 29.50
N ALA A 436 11.75 -7.65 29.08
CA ALA A 436 11.53 -9.08 29.31
C ALA A 436 11.50 -9.45 30.80
N VAL A 437 12.41 -8.88 31.61
CA VAL A 437 12.42 -9.07 33.09
C VAL A 437 11.18 -8.45 33.73
N THR A 438 10.74 -7.27 33.28
CA THR A 438 9.53 -6.62 33.78
C THR A 438 8.29 -7.44 33.46
N ALA A 439 8.16 -7.94 32.23
CA ALA A 439 7.08 -8.85 31.85
C ALA A 439 7.14 -10.15 32.68
N SER A 440 8.34 -10.67 32.92
CA SER A 440 8.57 -11.84 33.75
C SER A 440 8.11 -11.64 35.20
N GLY A 441 8.49 -10.53 35.84
CA GLY A 441 8.06 -10.21 37.19
C GLY A 441 6.53 -10.20 37.37
N LYS A 442 5.79 -9.88 36.31
CA LYS A 442 4.32 -9.83 36.31
C LYS A 442 3.65 -11.18 36.06
N PHE A 443 4.17 -11.94 35.10
CA PHE A 443 3.44 -13.10 34.55
C PHE A 443 4.07 -14.45 34.88
N ASN A 444 5.33 -14.48 35.34
CA ASN A 444 6.06 -15.70 35.59
C ASN A 444 6.03 -16.12 37.07
N THR A 445 5.93 -17.43 37.27
CA THR A 445 5.86 -18.08 38.59
C THR A 445 7.19 -18.75 38.91
N VAL A 446 7.59 -18.73 40.18
CA VAL A 446 8.82 -19.39 40.68
C VAL A 446 8.71 -20.92 40.52
N GLY A 447 9.83 -21.59 40.23
CA GLY A 447 9.95 -23.05 40.14
C GLY A 447 9.56 -23.66 38.79
N GLY A 448 9.00 -22.87 37.87
CA GLY A 448 8.53 -23.33 36.56
C GLY A 448 9.65 -23.69 35.58
N LYS A 449 9.25 -24.26 34.43
CA LYS A 449 10.14 -24.39 33.26
C LYS A 449 10.30 -23.02 32.62
N LEU A 450 11.47 -22.76 32.04
CA LEU A 450 11.79 -21.47 31.42
C LEU A 450 12.41 -21.66 30.04
N VAL A 451 12.06 -20.78 29.12
CA VAL A 451 12.63 -20.70 27.77
C VAL A 451 13.49 -19.45 27.66
N ILE A 452 14.70 -19.59 27.11
CA ILE A 452 15.58 -18.46 26.79
C ILE A 452 15.78 -18.41 25.28
N ALA A 453 15.72 -17.22 24.71
CA ALA A 453 16.08 -16.98 23.32
C ALA A 453 16.92 -15.70 23.19
N SER A 454 17.58 -15.54 22.04
CA SER A 454 18.33 -14.33 21.73
C SER A 454 17.39 -13.12 21.56
N GLY A 455 17.70 -11.99 22.22
CA GLY A 455 16.83 -10.80 22.30
C GLY A 455 17.09 -9.70 21.27
N ASP A 456 18.17 -9.77 20.49
CA ASP A 456 18.55 -8.72 19.51
C ASP A 456 17.74 -8.81 18.20
N GLY A 457 16.43 -9.07 18.30
CA GLY A 457 15.51 -9.13 17.16
C GLY A 457 15.54 -10.43 16.33
N GLY A 458 16.11 -11.50 16.88
CA GLY A 458 16.26 -12.79 16.19
C GLY A 458 14.97 -13.60 16.07
N VAL A 459 14.90 -14.42 15.02
CA VAL A 459 13.81 -15.39 14.77
C VAL A 459 13.65 -16.40 15.91
N ASP A 460 14.72 -16.67 16.65
CA ASP A 460 14.73 -17.60 17.78
C ASP A 460 13.76 -17.21 18.90
N ALA A 461 13.62 -15.90 19.18
CA ALA A 461 12.65 -15.42 20.16
C ALA A 461 11.21 -15.63 19.70
N LEU A 462 10.94 -15.52 18.40
CA LEU A 462 9.62 -15.80 17.83
C LEU A 462 9.31 -17.31 17.85
N LEU A 463 10.32 -18.17 17.64
CA LEU A 463 10.22 -19.63 17.76
C LEU A 463 10.04 -20.10 19.21
N ALA A 464 10.55 -19.35 20.18
CA ALA A 464 10.48 -19.68 21.60
C ALA A 464 9.09 -19.50 22.21
N ALA A 465 8.28 -18.57 21.70
CA ALA A 465 6.98 -18.26 22.30
C ALA A 465 5.99 -19.45 22.28
N PRO A 466 5.84 -20.21 21.18
CA PRO A 466 5.05 -21.44 21.19
C PRO A 466 5.57 -22.48 22.18
N VAL A 467 6.89 -22.62 22.32
CA VAL A 467 7.50 -23.56 23.27
C VAL A 467 7.13 -23.18 24.71
N ALA A 468 7.29 -21.90 25.06
CA ALA A 468 6.93 -21.40 26.38
C ALA A 468 5.45 -21.65 26.70
N ALA A 469 4.55 -21.38 25.74
CA ALA A 469 3.13 -21.64 25.88
C ALA A 469 2.80 -23.13 26.05
N LYS A 470 3.47 -24.00 25.29
CA LYS A 470 3.28 -25.47 25.32
C LYS A 470 3.68 -26.08 26.65
N ILE A 471 4.83 -25.69 27.17
CA ILE A 471 5.36 -26.25 28.42
C ILE A 471 4.80 -25.55 29.67
N GLY A 472 3.90 -24.57 29.48
CA GLY A 472 3.39 -23.72 30.56
C GLY A 472 4.50 -22.93 31.25
N GLY A 473 5.58 -22.66 30.53
CA GLY A 473 6.81 -22.09 31.04
C GLY A 473 6.90 -20.58 30.84
N SER A 474 7.89 -20.02 31.50
CA SER A 474 8.31 -18.63 31.38
C SER A 474 9.18 -18.42 30.15
N MET A 475 9.29 -17.20 29.65
CA MET A 475 10.25 -16.84 28.60
C MET A 475 11.07 -15.63 29.03
N LEU A 476 12.36 -15.63 28.74
CA LEU A 476 13.30 -14.51 28.91
C LEU A 476 14.18 -14.38 27.67
N LEU A 477 14.86 -13.24 27.55
CA LEU A 477 15.77 -12.94 26.45
C LEU A 477 17.21 -12.84 26.94
N THR A 478 18.18 -13.23 26.10
CA THR A 478 19.62 -13.06 26.36
C THR A 478 20.30 -12.38 25.16
N LYS A 479 21.46 -11.74 25.37
CA LYS A 479 22.28 -11.27 24.24
C LYS A 479 22.93 -12.49 23.55
N PRO A 480 23.30 -12.40 22.27
CA PRO A 480 23.98 -13.48 21.55
C PRO A 480 25.27 -13.97 22.21
N SER A 481 26.02 -13.07 22.85
CA SER A 481 27.36 -13.35 23.41
C SER A 481 27.43 -13.27 24.94
N ALA A 482 26.36 -12.84 25.62
CA ALA A 482 26.39 -12.63 27.06
C ALA A 482 25.01 -12.79 27.70
N LEU A 483 25.00 -13.28 28.95
CA LEU A 483 23.81 -13.26 29.80
C LEU A 483 23.72 -11.91 30.52
N PRO A 484 22.70 -11.07 30.25
CA PRO A 484 22.54 -9.80 30.96
C PRO A 484 22.39 -9.99 32.47
N THR A 485 22.92 -9.07 33.27
CA THR A 485 22.90 -9.16 34.74
C THR A 485 21.48 -9.12 35.30
N ASN A 486 20.59 -8.29 34.74
CA ASN A 486 19.17 -8.25 35.09
C ASN A 486 18.45 -9.58 34.78
N VAL A 487 18.79 -10.23 33.67
CA VAL A 487 18.24 -11.55 33.30
C VAL A 487 18.77 -12.63 34.25
N SER A 488 20.06 -12.59 34.60
CA SER A 488 20.66 -13.51 35.59
C SER A 488 20.01 -13.38 36.97
N ALA A 489 19.77 -12.14 37.42
CA ALA A 489 19.06 -11.87 38.67
C ALA A 489 17.61 -12.42 38.63
N GLU A 490 16.93 -12.23 37.50
CA GLU A 490 15.58 -12.75 37.33
C GLU A 490 15.53 -14.28 37.29
N LEU A 491 16.50 -14.94 36.66
CA LEU A 491 16.64 -16.40 36.70
C LEU A 491 16.87 -16.91 38.12
N THR A 492 17.68 -16.19 38.90
CA THR A 492 17.91 -16.50 40.32
C THR A 492 16.63 -16.39 41.14
N ARG A 493 15.81 -15.36 40.88
CA ARG A 493 14.50 -15.19 41.51
C ARG A 493 13.53 -16.30 41.12
N LEU A 494 13.49 -16.65 39.83
CA LEU A 494 12.55 -17.63 39.29
C LEU A 494 12.90 -19.08 39.66
N LYS A 495 14.16 -19.40 39.97
CA LYS A 495 14.63 -20.75 40.30
C LYS A 495 14.08 -21.83 39.35
N PRO A 496 14.34 -21.73 38.03
CA PRO A 496 13.69 -22.58 37.04
C PRO A 496 14.06 -24.05 37.21
N SER A 497 13.06 -24.94 37.19
CA SER A 497 13.26 -26.40 37.24
C SER A 497 13.89 -26.97 35.96
N ALA A 498 13.79 -26.23 34.86
CA ALA A 498 14.54 -26.47 33.63
C ALA A 498 14.65 -25.17 32.82
N ILE A 499 15.77 -24.98 32.13
CA ILE A 499 15.96 -23.94 31.12
C ILE A 499 16.10 -24.59 29.75
N PHE A 500 15.24 -24.20 28.81
CA PHE A 500 15.32 -24.56 27.40
C PHE A 500 15.78 -23.35 26.59
N VAL A 501 16.93 -23.44 25.94
CA VAL A 501 17.45 -22.38 25.09
C VAL A 501 17.04 -22.68 23.66
N ILE A 502 16.41 -21.71 22.99
CA ILE A 502 16.08 -21.78 21.56
C ILE A 502 17.07 -20.87 20.83
N GLY A 503 17.82 -21.46 19.88
CA GLY A 503 18.89 -20.76 19.19
C GLY A 503 20.27 -20.99 19.79
N GLN A 504 21.28 -20.46 19.10
CA GLN A 504 22.69 -20.65 19.47
C GLN A 504 23.07 -19.75 20.65
N ILE A 505 23.89 -20.27 21.57
CA ILE A 505 24.49 -19.52 22.68
C ILE A 505 25.95 -19.92 22.88
N SER A 506 26.75 -19.00 23.42
CA SER A 506 28.15 -19.25 23.75
C SER A 506 28.33 -20.28 24.88
N GLU A 507 29.49 -20.93 24.93
CA GLU A 507 29.84 -21.84 26.03
C GLU A 507 29.84 -21.15 27.40
N ALA A 508 30.20 -19.86 27.45
CA ALA A 508 30.12 -19.05 28.66
C ALA A 508 28.67 -18.92 29.15
N GLN A 509 27.72 -18.69 28.24
CA GLN A 509 26.29 -18.65 28.57
C GLN A 509 25.77 -20.02 28.98
N LYS A 510 26.16 -21.11 28.30
CA LYS A 510 25.77 -22.47 28.70
C LYS A 510 26.23 -22.76 30.13
N THR A 511 27.48 -22.40 30.46
CA THR A 511 28.04 -22.56 31.80
C THR A 511 27.28 -21.71 32.82
N ALA A 512 26.99 -20.44 32.51
CA ALA A 512 26.26 -19.55 33.41
C ALA A 512 24.83 -20.05 33.67
N LEU A 513 24.11 -20.45 32.62
CA LEU A 513 22.73 -20.96 32.73
C LEU A 513 22.67 -22.31 33.45
N GLY A 514 23.65 -23.20 33.21
CA GLY A 514 23.73 -24.51 33.86
C GLY A 514 23.90 -24.44 35.39
N LYS A 515 24.40 -23.31 35.91
CA LYS A 515 24.46 -23.07 37.37
C LYS A 515 23.13 -22.63 37.96
N LEU A 516 22.19 -22.15 37.13
CA LEU A 516 20.93 -21.56 37.55
C LEU A 516 19.73 -22.53 37.44
N THR A 517 19.96 -23.74 36.93
CA THR A 517 18.91 -24.75 36.76
C THR A 517 19.49 -26.16 36.86
N PRO A 518 18.75 -27.14 37.39
CA PRO A 518 19.19 -28.54 37.38
C PRO A 518 19.14 -29.19 35.99
N ARG A 519 18.47 -28.56 35.01
CA ARG A 519 18.37 -29.08 33.65
C ARG A 519 18.47 -27.95 32.62
N LEU A 520 19.56 -27.93 31.88
CA LEU A 520 19.76 -27.06 30.73
C LEU A 520 19.68 -27.87 29.44
N GLU A 521 18.90 -27.41 28.47
CA GLU A 521 18.81 -28.01 27.14
C GLU A 521 18.85 -26.92 26.08
N VAL A 522 19.75 -27.04 25.10
CA VAL A 522 19.87 -26.08 23.99
C VAL A 522 19.34 -26.74 22.72
N VAL A 523 18.36 -26.10 22.07
CA VAL A 523 17.76 -26.54 20.81
C VAL A 523 18.10 -25.50 19.74
N ALA A 524 19.06 -25.86 18.90
CA ALA A 524 19.53 -25.03 17.80
C ALA A 524 20.02 -25.92 16.66
N ALA A 525 19.97 -25.40 15.44
CA ALA A 525 20.47 -26.07 14.26
C ALA A 525 21.31 -25.11 13.39
N ALA A 526 21.65 -25.55 12.18
CA ALA A 526 22.46 -24.79 11.23
C ALA A 526 21.82 -23.46 10.81
N ASP A 527 20.49 -23.41 10.74
CA ASP A 527 19.74 -22.20 10.42
C ASP A 527 18.41 -22.14 11.18
N LYS A 528 17.68 -21.03 11.02
CA LYS A 528 16.39 -20.77 11.66
C LYS A 528 15.27 -21.74 11.26
N SER A 529 15.26 -22.23 10.03
CA SER A 529 14.26 -23.19 9.54
C SER A 529 14.52 -24.58 10.11
N GLU A 530 15.78 -24.99 10.15
CA GLU A 530 16.19 -26.25 10.80
C GLU A 530 16.02 -26.17 12.33
N THR A 531 16.23 -24.99 12.93
CA THR A 531 15.95 -24.75 14.35
C THR A 531 14.46 -24.88 14.62
N ALA A 532 13.59 -24.29 13.77
CA ALA A 532 12.15 -24.45 13.87
C ALA A 532 11.71 -25.92 13.78
N LEU A 533 12.33 -26.72 12.89
CA LEU A 533 12.07 -28.16 12.79
C LEU A 533 12.55 -28.94 14.02
N ALA A 534 13.73 -28.62 14.55
CA ALA A 534 14.25 -29.23 15.78
C ALA A 534 13.32 -28.93 16.97
N VAL A 535 12.86 -27.68 17.09
CA VAL A 535 11.88 -27.23 18.07
C VAL A 535 10.57 -27.99 17.93
N ALA A 536 10.03 -28.09 16.72
CA ALA A 536 8.80 -28.82 16.44
C ALA A 536 8.90 -30.30 16.85
N LYS A 537 9.96 -30.99 16.43
CA LYS A 537 10.21 -32.40 16.79
C LYS A 537 10.37 -32.59 18.30
N ARG A 538 11.01 -31.64 18.98
CA ARG A 538 11.35 -31.76 20.39
C ARG A 538 10.18 -31.47 21.34
N PHE A 539 9.42 -30.41 21.06
CA PHE A 539 8.39 -29.91 21.97
C PHE A 539 6.97 -30.25 21.51
N PHE A 540 6.81 -30.62 20.23
CA PHE A 540 5.52 -30.90 19.60
C PHE A 540 5.51 -32.23 18.81
N PRO A 541 6.06 -33.34 19.35
CA PRO A 541 6.30 -34.57 18.57
C PRO A 541 5.02 -35.26 18.04
N ASN A 542 3.86 -34.90 18.58
CA ASN A 542 2.55 -35.50 18.27
C ASN A 542 1.46 -34.45 18.01
N ASP A 543 1.80 -33.17 17.81
CA ASP A 543 0.79 -32.15 17.59
C ASP A 543 0.18 -32.25 16.18
N PRO A 544 -1.16 -32.32 16.06
CA PRO A 544 -1.84 -32.52 14.77
C PRO A 544 -1.97 -31.23 13.95
N ALA A 545 -1.73 -30.07 14.56
CA ALA A 545 -1.84 -28.76 13.93
C ALA A 545 -0.47 -28.10 13.83
N VAL A 546 -0.18 -27.44 12.71
CA VAL A 546 1.07 -26.68 12.53
C VAL A 546 0.82 -25.31 11.91
N TYR A 547 1.61 -24.32 12.33
CA TYR A 547 1.66 -22.99 11.75
C TYR A 547 2.93 -22.82 10.94
N ILE A 548 2.83 -22.26 9.74
CA ILE A 548 3.93 -22.18 8.78
C ILE A 548 4.12 -20.72 8.36
N ALA A 549 5.34 -20.21 8.41
CA ALA A 549 5.68 -18.86 7.96
C ALA A 549 6.90 -18.85 7.04
N ASN A 550 7.08 -17.74 6.31
CA ASN A 550 8.27 -17.51 5.51
C ASN A 550 9.45 -17.19 6.43
N SER A 551 10.49 -18.00 6.35
CA SER A 551 11.74 -17.83 7.09
C SER A 551 12.38 -16.46 6.86
N GLY A 552 12.19 -15.84 5.70
CA GLY A 552 12.74 -14.53 5.34
C GLY A 552 11.94 -13.31 5.83
N MET A 553 10.74 -13.48 6.40
CA MET A 553 9.85 -12.36 6.73
C MET A 553 9.50 -12.32 8.22
N ALA A 554 10.16 -11.44 8.97
CA ALA A 554 10.01 -11.33 10.42
C ALA A 554 8.56 -11.07 10.89
N THR A 555 7.80 -10.27 10.14
CA THR A 555 6.38 -9.98 10.44
C THR A 555 5.48 -11.19 10.25
N ASP A 556 5.75 -12.05 9.27
CA ASP A 556 5.01 -13.31 9.07
C ASP A 556 5.33 -14.30 10.18
N ILE A 557 6.61 -14.39 10.56
CA ILE A 557 7.06 -15.22 11.69
C ILE A 557 6.40 -14.74 12.99
N ALA A 558 6.34 -13.42 13.23
CA ALA A 558 5.69 -12.85 14.41
C ALA A 558 4.20 -13.17 14.48
N ASN A 559 3.48 -12.98 13.37
CA ASN A 559 2.08 -13.34 13.25
C ASN A 559 1.85 -14.83 13.50
N ALA A 560 2.69 -15.68 12.91
CA ALA A 560 2.59 -17.13 13.06
C ALA A 560 2.94 -17.59 14.48
N ALA A 561 3.97 -17.01 15.09
CA ALA A 561 4.37 -17.25 16.47
C ALA A 561 3.26 -16.89 17.44
N GLY A 562 2.59 -15.75 17.24
CA GLY A 562 1.45 -15.35 18.06
C GLY A 562 0.32 -16.38 18.04
N ARG A 563 -0.01 -16.94 16.87
CA ARG A 563 -1.04 -17.99 16.76
C ARG A 563 -0.60 -19.34 17.28
N ALA A 564 0.62 -19.73 16.95
CA ALA A 564 1.23 -20.97 17.43
C ALA A 564 1.32 -20.98 18.97
N ALA A 565 1.63 -19.86 19.60
CA ALA A 565 1.61 -19.71 21.06
C ALA A 565 0.21 -19.88 21.65
N LEU A 566 -0.80 -19.21 21.09
CA LEU A 566 -2.19 -19.33 21.56
C LEU A 566 -2.75 -20.74 21.37
N ALA A 567 -2.39 -21.41 20.28
CA ALA A 567 -2.79 -22.78 19.99
C ALA A 567 -1.91 -23.84 20.67
N LYS A 568 -0.80 -23.46 21.31
CA LYS A 568 0.23 -24.37 21.85
C LYS A 568 0.67 -25.41 20.83
N ALA A 569 0.91 -24.94 19.60
CA ALA A 569 1.22 -25.74 18.41
C ALA A 569 2.59 -25.35 17.82
N PRO A 570 3.23 -26.22 17.02
CA PRO A 570 4.51 -25.93 16.39
C PRO A 570 4.42 -24.79 15.36
N LEU A 571 5.49 -23.98 15.31
CA LEU A 571 5.80 -23.04 14.23
C LEU A 571 6.93 -23.61 13.37
N LEU A 572 6.67 -23.81 12.08
CA LEU A 572 7.66 -24.17 11.08
C LEU A 572 7.97 -23.00 10.17
N LEU A 573 9.20 -22.96 9.65
CA LEU A 573 9.62 -21.96 8.69
C LEU A 573 9.98 -22.62 7.36
N THR A 574 9.63 -21.96 6.27
CA THR A 574 9.92 -22.39 4.90
C THR A 574 10.58 -21.27 4.09
N GLY A 575 11.22 -21.61 2.97
CA GLY A 575 11.54 -20.63 1.94
C GLY A 575 10.26 -20.11 1.24
N PRO A 576 10.34 -18.95 0.57
CA PRO A 576 9.18 -18.31 -0.05
C PRO A 576 8.66 -19.09 -1.27
N THR A 577 9.55 -19.72 -2.05
CA THR A 577 9.21 -20.42 -3.30
C THR A 577 9.43 -21.92 -3.24
N GLN A 578 10.26 -22.39 -2.30
CA GLN A 578 10.66 -23.78 -2.16
C GLN A 578 10.85 -24.16 -0.68
N THR A 579 10.58 -25.42 -0.37
CA THR A 579 10.76 -26.03 0.96
C THR A 579 12.04 -26.87 0.99
N SER A 580 12.64 -27.06 2.17
CA SER A 580 13.80 -27.95 2.33
C SER A 580 13.37 -29.42 2.35
N ALA A 581 14.31 -30.34 2.11
CA ALA A 581 14.06 -31.78 2.25
C ALA A 581 13.61 -32.15 3.66
N ASN A 582 14.20 -31.53 4.69
CA ASN A 582 13.84 -31.75 6.09
C ASN A 582 12.43 -31.23 6.41
N PHE A 583 12.03 -30.11 5.81
CA PHE A 583 10.66 -29.60 5.91
C PHE A 583 9.66 -30.61 5.32
N LYS A 584 9.92 -31.16 4.13
CA LYS A 584 9.07 -32.19 3.51
C LYS A 584 8.99 -33.46 4.37
N ALA A 585 10.14 -33.90 4.90
CA ALA A 585 10.23 -35.09 5.74
C ALA A 585 9.42 -34.98 7.04
N TYR A 586 9.23 -33.76 7.57
CA TYR A 586 8.40 -33.53 8.75
C TYR A 586 6.96 -34.01 8.54
N PHE A 587 6.38 -33.74 7.37
CA PHE A 587 5.01 -34.15 7.01
C PHE A 587 4.90 -35.63 6.62
N ALA A 588 6.00 -36.30 6.28
CA ALA A 588 6.00 -37.71 5.90
C ALA A 588 5.61 -38.65 7.05
N THR A 589 5.67 -38.17 8.30
CA THR A 589 5.29 -38.94 9.49
C THR A 589 3.78 -39.19 9.61
N GLY A 590 2.93 -38.47 8.85
CA GLY A 590 1.48 -38.59 8.89
C GLY A 590 0.82 -38.04 10.16
N LYS A 591 1.58 -37.47 11.10
CA LYS A 591 1.08 -36.96 12.38
C LYS A 591 0.35 -35.62 12.28
N VAL A 592 0.68 -34.82 11.27
CA VAL A 592 0.09 -33.50 11.05
C VAL A 592 -1.18 -33.67 10.23
N THR A 593 -2.34 -33.33 10.81
CA THR A 593 -3.65 -33.43 10.14
C THR A 593 -4.21 -32.09 9.73
N SER A 594 -3.66 -30.98 10.24
CA SER A 594 -4.03 -29.61 9.83
C SER A 594 -2.81 -28.69 9.78
N ALA A 595 -2.81 -27.78 8.80
CA ALA A 595 -1.75 -26.79 8.65
C ALA A 595 -2.34 -25.41 8.36
N ARG A 596 -1.73 -24.37 8.91
CA ARG A 596 -2.08 -22.99 8.60
C ARG A 596 -0.86 -22.23 8.13
N VAL A 597 -0.88 -21.86 6.86
CA VAL A 597 0.15 -21.05 6.22
C VAL A 597 -0.17 -19.57 6.48
N ILE A 598 0.73 -18.91 7.20
CA ILE A 598 0.62 -17.52 7.65
C ILE A 598 1.66 -16.67 6.90
N GLY A 599 1.13 -15.76 6.09
CA GLY A 599 1.88 -14.90 5.19
C GLY A 599 1.05 -14.59 3.95
N THR A 600 1.30 -13.46 3.30
CA THR A 600 0.57 -13.02 2.10
C THR A 600 0.87 -13.92 0.90
N GLY A 601 0.06 -13.83 -0.17
CA GLY A 601 0.29 -14.52 -1.47
C GLY A 601 1.70 -14.36 -2.03
N THR A 602 2.29 -13.20 -1.75
CA THR A 602 3.63 -12.79 -2.18
C THR A 602 4.76 -13.32 -1.29
N SER A 603 4.47 -13.65 -0.02
CA SER A 603 5.46 -14.17 0.93
C SER A 603 5.71 -15.67 0.78
N ILE A 604 4.65 -16.47 0.59
CA ILE A 604 4.73 -17.92 0.44
C ILE A 604 4.01 -18.31 -0.84
N SER A 605 4.73 -18.80 -1.83
CA SER A 605 4.18 -19.11 -3.16
C SER A 605 3.04 -20.12 -3.09
N ALA A 606 2.18 -20.09 -4.12
CA ALA A 606 1.15 -21.11 -4.30
C ALA A 606 1.75 -22.53 -4.41
N ALA A 607 2.98 -22.65 -4.93
CA ALA A 607 3.68 -23.93 -5.00
C ALA A 607 3.99 -24.49 -3.61
N VAL A 608 4.54 -23.68 -2.70
CA VAL A 608 4.78 -24.10 -1.30
C VAL A 608 3.47 -24.44 -0.59
N PHE A 609 2.43 -23.61 -0.76
CA PHE A 609 1.12 -23.87 -0.18
C PHE A 609 0.52 -25.20 -0.69
N ASN A 610 0.57 -25.44 -2.00
CA ASN A 610 0.04 -26.66 -2.61
C ASN A 610 0.85 -27.89 -2.23
N GLU A 611 2.17 -27.77 -2.04
CA GLU A 611 3.01 -28.85 -1.55
C GLU A 611 2.59 -29.29 -0.13
N VAL A 612 2.35 -28.34 0.77
CA VAL A 612 1.83 -28.63 2.11
C VAL A 612 0.42 -29.22 2.03
N LYS A 613 -0.45 -28.63 1.22
CA LYS A 613 -1.84 -29.10 1.05
C LYS A 613 -1.94 -30.52 0.49
N ALA A 614 -1.00 -30.91 -0.38
CA ALA A 614 -0.92 -32.28 -0.91
C ALA A 614 -0.55 -33.30 0.17
N LYS A 615 0.13 -32.90 1.24
CA LYS A 615 0.46 -33.77 2.39
C LYS A 615 -0.58 -33.69 3.50
N VAL A 616 -1.19 -32.53 3.68
CA VAL A 616 -2.15 -32.24 4.75
C VAL A 616 -3.39 -31.60 4.12
N ALA A 617 -4.43 -32.39 3.87
CA ALA A 617 -5.61 -31.92 3.13
C ALA A 617 -6.29 -30.70 3.80
N ALA A 618 -6.32 -30.66 5.13
CA ALA A 618 -6.82 -29.53 5.92
C ALA A 618 -5.78 -28.40 6.06
N THR A 619 -5.18 -27.99 4.94
CA THR A 619 -4.28 -26.83 4.89
C THR A 619 -5.05 -25.57 4.54
N THR A 620 -4.98 -24.57 5.41
CA THR A 620 -5.59 -23.25 5.23
C THR A 620 -4.52 -22.17 5.07
N ARG A 621 -4.90 -21.05 4.46
CA ARG A 621 -4.04 -19.89 4.24
C ARG A 621 -4.70 -18.66 4.80
N VAL A 622 -3.95 -17.81 5.49
CA VAL A 622 -4.46 -16.48 5.85
C VAL A 622 -4.55 -15.65 4.57
N ASN A 623 -5.76 -15.43 4.07
CA ASN A 623 -5.99 -14.70 2.83
C ASN A 623 -5.97 -13.18 3.09
N SER A 624 -4.77 -12.61 3.11
CA SER A 624 -4.53 -11.18 3.32
C SER A 624 -3.46 -10.69 2.34
N SER A 625 -3.67 -9.52 1.75
CA SER A 625 -2.76 -8.86 0.80
C SER A 625 -1.67 -8.01 1.48
N GLU A 626 -1.81 -7.72 2.78
CA GLU A 626 -0.95 -6.81 3.55
C GLU A 626 -0.45 -7.48 4.84
N ALA A 627 0.79 -7.21 5.27
CA ALA A 627 1.38 -7.83 6.48
C ALA A 627 0.62 -7.47 7.77
N PHE A 628 0.06 -6.26 7.85
CA PHE A 628 -0.78 -5.82 8.98
C PHE A 628 -2.20 -6.40 8.93
N SER A 629 -2.71 -6.67 7.72
CA SER A 629 -3.99 -7.34 7.53
C SER A 629 -3.91 -8.84 7.87
N VAL A 630 -2.71 -9.45 7.87
CA VAL A 630 -2.49 -10.79 8.43
C VAL A 630 -2.78 -10.79 9.93
N ASN A 631 -2.25 -9.82 10.69
CA ASN A 631 -2.51 -9.72 12.13
C ASN A 631 -4.01 -9.53 12.41
N ALA A 632 -4.68 -8.64 11.68
CA ALA A 632 -6.12 -8.42 11.78
C ALA A 632 -6.94 -9.67 11.41
N ALA A 633 -6.61 -10.34 10.31
CA ALA A 633 -7.31 -11.56 9.87
C ALA A 633 -7.17 -12.69 10.89
N LEU A 634 -6.00 -12.82 11.51
CA LEU A 634 -5.79 -13.75 12.61
C LEU A 634 -6.61 -13.37 13.85
N LEU A 635 -6.66 -12.08 14.21
CA LEU A 635 -7.48 -11.61 15.34
C LEU A 635 -8.98 -11.89 15.12
N LYS A 636 -9.49 -11.86 13.87
CA LYS A 636 -10.89 -12.17 13.56
C LYS A 636 -11.31 -13.60 13.91
N ASP A 637 -10.39 -14.56 14.05
CA ASP A 637 -10.80 -15.90 14.50
C ASP A 637 -11.41 -15.87 15.93
N PHE A 638 -11.16 -14.83 16.72
CA PHE A 638 -11.80 -14.64 18.03
C PHE A 638 -13.25 -14.16 17.93
N ASP A 639 -13.70 -13.71 16.76
CA ASP A 639 -15.10 -13.30 16.53
C ASP A 639 -16.05 -14.52 16.50
N ALA A 640 -15.53 -15.73 16.27
CA ALA A 640 -16.31 -16.96 16.12
C ALA A 640 -16.82 -17.57 17.44
N GLY A 641 -16.69 -16.87 18.58
CA GLY A 641 -17.42 -17.18 19.82
C GLY A 641 -16.83 -18.26 20.76
N SER A 642 -15.81 -19.02 20.36
CA SER A 642 -15.28 -20.12 21.20
C SER A 642 -14.25 -19.70 22.25
N VAL A 643 -13.56 -18.57 22.07
CA VAL A 643 -12.54 -18.05 23.02
C VAL A 643 -12.65 -16.52 23.07
N ARG A 644 -13.00 -15.98 24.23
CA ARG A 644 -13.07 -14.53 24.47
C ARG A 644 -11.73 -14.02 25.01
N PRO A 645 -10.98 -13.18 24.28
CA PRO A 645 -9.76 -12.58 24.80
C PRO A 645 -10.02 -11.77 26.08
N LYS A 646 -9.23 -12.02 27.12
CA LYS A 646 -9.24 -11.24 28.38
C LYS A 646 -8.36 -9.99 28.30
N GLY A 647 -7.48 -9.93 27.29
CA GLY A 647 -6.57 -8.83 27.05
C GLY A 647 -5.83 -8.98 25.71
N PHE A 648 -5.00 -8.00 25.37
CA PHE A 648 -4.15 -7.98 24.19
C PHE A 648 -2.73 -7.53 24.53
N ALA A 649 -1.72 -8.10 23.85
CA ALA A 649 -0.35 -7.61 23.91
C ALA A 649 -0.06 -6.79 22.64
N ILE A 650 0.28 -5.51 22.79
CA ILE A 650 0.53 -4.60 21.66
C ILE A 650 2.03 -4.36 21.54
N ALA A 651 2.59 -4.52 20.33
CA ALA A 651 3.97 -4.15 20.00
C ALA A 651 4.05 -3.39 18.68
N ASN A 652 5.10 -2.57 18.53
CA ASN A 652 5.39 -1.93 17.25
C ASN A 652 5.88 -2.99 16.26
N SER A 653 5.24 -3.07 15.09
CA SER A 653 5.59 -4.00 14.02
C SER A 653 7.01 -3.85 13.47
N GLY A 654 7.61 -2.65 13.61
CA GLY A 654 8.97 -2.36 13.20
C GLY A 654 10.03 -2.76 14.23
N SER A 655 9.63 -3.19 15.44
CA SER A 655 10.54 -3.54 16.53
C SER A 655 10.47 -5.05 16.82
N ALA A 656 11.40 -5.80 16.26
CA ALA A 656 11.51 -7.25 16.52
C ALA A 656 11.73 -7.55 18.01
N ALA A 657 12.41 -6.65 18.72
CA ALA A 657 12.65 -6.74 20.17
C ALA A 657 11.35 -6.59 20.98
N ASP A 658 10.52 -5.59 20.66
CA ASP A 658 9.23 -5.41 21.35
C ASP A 658 8.25 -6.52 21.01
N ILE A 659 8.25 -7.01 19.77
CA ILE A 659 7.45 -8.16 19.36
C ILE A 659 7.84 -9.41 20.17
N ALA A 660 9.13 -9.65 20.38
CA ALA A 660 9.60 -10.77 21.21
C ALA A 660 9.08 -10.69 22.64
N VAL A 661 9.08 -9.49 23.26
CA VAL A 661 8.55 -9.29 24.60
C VAL A 661 7.01 -9.39 24.62
N ALA A 662 6.30 -8.88 23.60
CA ALA A 662 4.85 -9.05 23.49
C ALA A 662 4.44 -10.53 23.28
N LEU A 663 5.28 -11.32 22.62
CA LEU A 663 5.08 -12.76 22.47
C LEU A 663 5.34 -13.53 23.77
N LEU A 664 6.27 -13.08 24.62
CA LEU A 664 6.41 -13.57 26.00
C LEU A 664 5.09 -13.35 26.76
N VAL A 665 4.52 -12.14 26.68
CA VAL A 665 3.22 -11.84 27.31
C VAL A 665 2.13 -12.74 26.74
N THR A 666 2.08 -12.89 25.41
CA THR A 666 1.11 -13.75 24.70
C THR A 666 1.19 -15.20 25.18
N ALA A 667 2.39 -15.77 25.24
CA ALA A 667 2.62 -17.16 25.64
C ALA A 667 2.17 -17.44 27.08
N ARG A 668 2.28 -16.44 27.96
CA ARG A 668 1.98 -16.61 29.39
C ARG A 668 0.54 -16.28 29.77
N THR A 669 -0.03 -15.26 29.15
CA THR A 669 -1.38 -14.76 29.47
C THR A 669 -2.47 -15.35 28.57
N GLY A 670 -2.10 -15.85 27.39
CA GLY A 670 -3.06 -16.17 26.33
C GLY A 670 -3.66 -14.93 25.67
N ASN A 671 -3.15 -13.74 25.95
CA ASN A 671 -3.60 -12.49 25.31
C ASN A 671 -3.07 -12.42 23.88
N PRO A 672 -3.91 -12.21 22.85
CA PRO A 672 -3.43 -12.18 21.48
C PRO A 672 -2.47 -11.02 21.19
N LEU A 673 -1.49 -11.28 20.32
CA LEU A 673 -0.58 -10.27 19.79
C LEU A 673 -1.29 -9.35 18.81
N VAL A 674 -1.18 -8.04 19.05
CA VAL A 674 -1.61 -6.96 18.17
C VAL A 674 -0.36 -6.23 17.68
N LEU A 675 -0.16 -6.19 16.36
CA LEU A 675 0.91 -5.43 15.74
C LEU A 675 0.40 -4.03 15.38
N ALA A 676 1.03 -3.01 15.96
CA ALA A 676 0.67 -1.61 15.79
C ALA A 676 1.78 -0.83 15.05
N GLN A 677 1.40 0.30 14.48
CA GLN A 677 2.32 1.35 14.06
C GLN A 677 2.58 2.30 15.25
N GLN A 678 3.59 3.16 15.14
CA GLN A 678 3.98 4.07 16.23
C GLN A 678 2.80 4.89 16.78
N SER A 679 1.95 5.42 15.90
CA SER A 679 0.87 6.33 16.26
C SER A 679 -0.52 5.69 16.28
N CYS A 680 -0.70 4.47 15.74
CA CYS A 680 -2.01 3.86 15.60
C CYS A 680 -2.00 2.32 15.47
N VAL A 681 -3.09 1.69 15.88
CA VAL A 681 -3.40 0.28 15.59
C VAL A 681 -4.08 0.20 14.21
N PRO A 682 -3.62 -0.68 13.30
CA PRO A 682 -4.25 -0.91 12.01
C PRO A 682 -5.77 -1.10 12.13
N ALA A 683 -6.53 -0.50 11.22
CA ALA A 683 -8.00 -0.44 11.29
C ALA A 683 -8.65 -1.80 11.58
N GLY A 684 -8.27 -2.86 10.86
CA GLY A 684 -8.84 -4.19 11.05
C GLY A 684 -8.51 -4.81 12.42
N ALA A 685 -7.32 -4.55 12.98
CA ALA A 685 -6.98 -5.00 14.33
C ALA A 685 -7.72 -4.15 15.38
N SER A 686 -7.84 -2.84 15.17
CA SER A 686 -8.62 -1.97 16.06
C SER A 686 -10.11 -2.30 16.06
N GLU A 687 -10.68 -2.75 14.94
CA GLU A 687 -12.08 -3.19 14.86
C GLU A 687 -12.31 -4.43 15.72
N VAL A 688 -11.37 -5.38 15.71
CA VAL A 688 -11.48 -6.57 16.56
C VAL A 688 -11.30 -6.21 18.03
N THR A 689 -10.26 -5.45 18.39
CA THR A 689 -10.03 -5.09 19.80
C THR A 689 -11.14 -4.22 20.39
N ALA A 690 -11.80 -3.40 19.57
CA ALA A 690 -12.94 -2.57 20.00
C ALA A 690 -14.16 -3.39 20.46
N LYS A 691 -14.32 -4.64 19.99
CA LYS A 691 -15.39 -5.55 20.44
C LYS A 691 -15.20 -6.01 21.88
N TYR A 692 -14.03 -5.76 22.48
CA TYR A 692 -13.67 -6.16 23.83
C TYR A 692 -13.32 -4.93 24.69
N PRO A 693 -14.29 -4.04 24.98
CA PRO A 693 -14.00 -2.79 25.69
C PRO A 693 -13.45 -3.02 27.11
N GLY A 694 -13.73 -4.16 27.75
CA GLY A 694 -13.15 -4.54 29.06
C GLY A 694 -11.81 -5.29 28.99
N ALA A 695 -11.18 -5.42 27.82
CA ALA A 695 -9.91 -6.12 27.69
C ALA A 695 -8.75 -5.31 28.29
N ASN A 696 -7.84 -5.99 28.99
CA ASN A 696 -6.60 -5.37 29.47
C ASN A 696 -5.57 -5.30 28.34
N TYR A 697 -4.80 -4.22 28.27
CA TYR A 697 -3.76 -4.05 27.25
C TYR A 697 -2.37 -4.05 27.88
N SER A 698 -1.47 -4.90 27.40
CA SER A 698 -0.04 -4.82 27.69
C SER A 698 0.66 -4.17 26.50
N ILE A 699 1.03 -2.89 26.63
CA ILE A 699 1.75 -2.14 25.59
C ILE A 699 3.24 -2.34 25.80
N VAL A 700 3.91 -2.92 24.81
CA VAL A 700 5.34 -3.21 24.84
C VAL A 700 6.08 -2.21 23.96
N GLY A 701 7.11 -1.59 24.53
CA GLY A 701 7.90 -0.53 23.91
C GLY A 701 7.74 0.81 24.62
N THR A 702 8.72 1.69 24.39
CA THR A 702 8.72 3.06 24.93
C THR A 702 7.60 3.90 24.31
N THR A 703 7.40 5.12 24.81
CA THR A 703 6.47 6.08 24.19
C THR A 703 6.95 6.57 22.82
N THR A 704 8.24 6.40 22.51
CA THR A 704 8.78 6.63 21.17
C THR A 704 8.38 5.50 20.24
N ASP A 705 8.31 4.25 20.74
CA ASP A 705 7.95 3.09 19.92
C ASP A 705 6.45 3.01 19.67
N LEU A 706 5.63 3.30 20.69
CA LEU A 706 4.17 3.37 20.59
C LEU A 706 3.62 4.49 21.48
N VAL A 707 2.81 5.39 20.93
CA VAL A 707 2.21 6.51 21.69
C VAL A 707 1.45 6.03 22.93
N SER A 708 1.37 6.88 23.96
CA SER A 708 0.86 6.51 25.29
C SER A 708 -0.51 5.85 25.27
N ASP A 709 -1.42 6.33 24.42
CA ASP A 709 -2.79 5.86 24.28
C ASP A 709 -3.02 4.95 23.06
N ILE A 710 -1.98 4.30 22.54
CA ILE A 710 -2.00 3.48 21.31
C ILE A 710 -3.19 2.51 21.22
N HIS A 711 -3.60 1.87 22.31
CA HIS A 711 -4.72 0.93 22.38
C HIS A 711 -6.10 1.55 22.00
N THR A 712 -6.19 2.88 21.99
CA THR A 712 -7.36 3.65 21.55
C THR A 712 -7.20 4.28 20.17
N LYS A 713 -5.98 4.35 19.63
CA LYS A 713 -5.69 4.98 18.34
C LYS A 713 -5.91 4.00 17.19
N ARG A 714 -6.78 4.36 16.26
CA ARG A 714 -7.06 3.63 15.02
C ARG A 714 -6.38 4.34 13.86
N CYS A 715 -5.70 3.59 12.97
CA CYS A 715 -5.16 4.16 11.73
C CYS A 715 -6.33 4.58 10.83
N THR A 716 -6.26 5.79 10.28
CA THR A 716 -7.28 6.40 9.42
C THR A 716 -7.13 6.00 7.97
#